data_AF-A0A093QSL4-F1
#
_entry.id   AF-A0A093QSL4-F1
#
_cell.length_a   1.000
_cell.length_b   1.000
_cell.length_c   1.000
_cell.angle_alpha   90.00
_cell.angle_beta   90.00
_cell.angle_gamma   90.00
#
_symmetry.space_group_name_H-M   'P 1'
#
loop_
_entity.id
_entity.type
_entity.pdbx_description
1 polymer ?
#
loop_
_entity_poly.entity_id
_entity_poly.type
_entity_poly.pdbx_seq_one_letter_code
_entity_poly.pdbx_strand_id
1 'polypeptide(L)'
;ESKHGGSKNGKKEGLSGSSFFTWFMVIALLGVWTSVAVVWFELVDYEEVLAKAKDFRYNLSEVLQGKLGLYDADGDGDFDVEDAKVLLGKYIHSSSSPPVNHVPNQDAMACDLKLILYKNQFIISLFFPTYVCRNKHVFSGGLKERSVPAQPTSPESEETTQPAEKSYVESDDLLRELENEIPEAYEAPDSDQKVSYEYDMDVEKTVSDPEAPGDSEQMPEDAIEHYTEKIIRNLLSGSLEKMRPTTEEDSLITLSSISSFYAVSLQGKSEKETEKDKTGKAKKKKKPKLLNKFDKTIKAELDAAEKLRKKGKVEEALRAFEALVSQYPQSPRARYGKAQSEDDLAEKMRSNEMLQKAINTYDEVVSLPNVPSDLIKLSLKREADRQQFLGRMRGSLVTLQKLVQLFPSDTSLKNDLGVGYLLIGDNSNAKKVYEEVLSLAPNDGFAKVHYGFILKAENKIAESIPYLKSGDPGTNDGRFYFHLGDALQRMGDKEAYKWYELGYQRGHFASVWQRSLYNVKGLKAQPWWTARETGYTELVKSLEKNWKLIRDEGLAAMDKKRNLFLPEDENLREKGDWSQFTLWQQGRKNENACKSVPKTCTLLERFPEATGCRRGQIKYSIMHPGTHVWPHTGPTNCRLRMHLGLVIPKEGCRIRCAQENR
;
A
#
# COMPACT_ATOMS: atom_id res chain seq x y z
N GLU A 1 -82.65 -28.18 54.19
CA GLU A 1 -82.73 -27.95 55.66
C GLU A 1 -81.32 -27.63 56.19
N SER A 2 -81.09 -27.72 57.52
CA SER A 2 -79.78 -27.83 58.22
C SER A 2 -78.61 -26.92 57.76
N LYS A 3 -78.29 -25.81 58.43
CA LYS A 3 -77.66 -25.64 59.79
C LYS A 3 -76.16 -25.97 59.91
N HIS A 4 -75.44 -24.99 60.47
CA HIS A 4 -74.09 -25.02 61.06
C HIS A 4 -72.89 -25.26 60.09
N GLY A 5 -71.70 -24.67 60.30
CA GLY A 5 -71.34 -23.54 61.18
C GLY A 5 -69.87 -23.51 61.63
N GLY A 6 -69.31 -22.31 61.84
CA GLY A 6 -68.24 -22.08 62.84
C GLY A 6 -66.77 -21.97 62.39
N SER A 7 -66.35 -20.75 62.05
CA SER A 7 -65.06 -20.08 62.41
C SER A 7 -63.82 -20.90 62.80
N LYS A 8 -62.67 -20.62 62.14
CA LYS A 8 -61.51 -19.94 62.78
C LYS A 8 -60.39 -19.50 61.82
N ASN A 9 -59.56 -18.57 62.32
CA ASN A 9 -58.47 -17.84 61.65
C ASN A 9 -57.37 -18.70 61.01
N GLY A 10 -56.75 -18.19 59.93
CA GLY A 10 -55.43 -18.59 59.45
C GLY A 10 -54.87 -17.64 58.37
N LYS A 11 -53.77 -16.93 58.65
CA LYS A 11 -53.09 -16.07 57.66
C LYS A 11 -52.29 -16.90 56.66
N LYS A 12 -52.37 -16.56 55.37
CA LYS A 12 -51.20 -16.17 54.53
C LYS A 12 -51.65 -15.64 53.17
N GLU A 13 -50.83 -14.78 52.57
CA GLU A 13 -51.06 -14.23 51.22
C GLU A 13 -50.68 -15.23 50.12
N GLY A 14 -51.26 -15.10 48.93
CA GLY A 14 -50.88 -15.89 47.76
C GLY A 14 -51.65 -15.56 46.48
N LEU A 15 -50.92 -15.09 45.47
CA LEU A 15 -51.21 -15.20 44.03
C LEU A 15 -52.51 -14.54 43.50
N SER A 16 -52.37 -13.29 43.05
CA SER A 16 -53.12 -12.77 41.88
C SER A 16 -52.12 -12.46 40.77
N GLY A 17 -52.02 -13.35 39.78
CA GLY A 17 -50.91 -13.37 38.81
C GLY A 17 -51.31 -13.90 37.44
N SER A 18 -52.43 -13.43 36.89
CA SER A 18 -53.07 -14.01 35.69
C SER A 18 -53.36 -13.02 34.54
N SER A 19 -52.87 -11.79 34.62
CA SER A 19 -53.06 -10.77 33.56
C SER A 19 -51.86 -10.68 32.59
N PHE A 20 -50.65 -10.63 33.14
CA PHE A 20 -49.44 -10.28 32.37
C PHE A 20 -49.01 -11.36 31.37
N PHE A 21 -49.03 -12.64 31.78
CA PHE A 21 -48.58 -13.76 30.95
C PHE A 21 -49.45 -13.99 29.71
N THR A 22 -50.76 -13.80 29.87
CA THR A 22 -51.77 -13.96 28.82
C THR A 22 -51.61 -12.89 27.73
N TRP A 23 -51.35 -11.64 28.14
CA TRP A 23 -51.09 -10.53 27.21
C TRP A 23 -49.76 -10.69 26.47
N PHE A 24 -48.71 -11.17 27.15
CA PHE A 24 -47.43 -11.48 26.53
C PHE A 24 -47.54 -12.55 25.43
N MET A 25 -48.33 -13.61 25.66
CA MET A 25 -48.62 -14.63 24.64
C MET A 25 -49.35 -14.06 23.42
N VAL A 26 -50.33 -13.17 23.63
CA VAL A 26 -51.06 -12.52 22.52
C VAL A 26 -50.13 -11.62 21.69
N ILE A 27 -49.24 -10.86 22.33
CA ILE A 27 -48.27 -10.03 21.61
C ILE A 27 -47.22 -10.87 20.89
N ALA A 28 -46.73 -11.97 21.49
CA ALA A 28 -45.81 -12.88 20.82
C ALA A 28 -46.43 -13.50 19.55
N LEU A 29 -47.69 -13.94 19.63
CA LEU A 29 -48.42 -14.49 18.48
C LEU A 29 -48.71 -13.44 17.40
N LEU A 30 -49.06 -12.20 17.78
CA LEU A 30 -49.20 -11.09 16.83
C LEU A 30 -47.87 -10.75 16.15
N GLY A 31 -46.76 -10.72 16.89
CA GLY A 31 -45.42 -10.47 16.34
C GLY A 31 -44.96 -11.54 15.34
N VAL A 32 -45.29 -12.81 15.60
CA VAL A 32 -45.04 -13.91 14.66
C VAL A 32 -45.93 -13.79 13.42
N TRP A 33 -47.20 -13.39 13.56
CA TRP A 33 -48.06 -13.16 12.40
C TRP A 33 -47.62 -11.97 11.55
N THR A 34 -47.14 -10.88 12.15
CA THR A 34 -46.62 -9.74 11.38
C THR A 34 -45.29 -10.04 10.70
N SER A 35 -44.38 -10.80 11.31
CA SER A 35 -43.13 -11.20 10.64
C SER A 35 -43.36 -12.17 9.49
N VAL A 36 -44.27 -13.15 9.65
CA VAL A 36 -44.70 -14.02 8.54
C VAL A 36 -45.34 -13.21 7.41
N ALA A 37 -46.18 -12.21 7.73
CA ALA A 37 -46.79 -11.35 6.71
C ALA A 37 -45.75 -10.51 5.94
N VAL A 38 -44.76 -9.92 6.60
CA VAL A 38 -43.70 -9.14 5.92
C VAL A 38 -42.88 -10.02 4.97
N VAL A 39 -42.57 -11.26 5.37
CA VAL A 39 -41.85 -12.23 4.53
C VAL A 39 -42.72 -12.75 3.37
N TRP A 40 -44.02 -12.98 3.58
CA TRP A 40 -44.92 -13.52 2.55
C TRP A 40 -45.34 -12.49 1.49
N PHE A 41 -45.36 -11.20 1.84
CA PHE A 41 -45.75 -10.11 0.94
C PHE A 41 -44.56 -9.28 0.41
N GLU A 42 -43.31 -9.71 0.64
CA GLU A 42 -42.07 -9.03 0.21
C GLU A 42 -42.04 -7.52 0.55
N LEU A 43 -42.63 -7.15 1.69
CA LEU A 43 -42.93 -5.74 2.04
C LEU A 43 -41.71 -4.91 2.50
N VAL A 44 -40.52 -5.51 2.54
CA VAL A 44 -39.25 -4.87 2.90
C VAL A 44 -38.15 -5.44 2.02
N ASP A 45 -37.41 -4.58 1.31
CA ASP A 45 -36.17 -4.97 0.64
C ASP A 45 -35.09 -5.24 1.69
N TYR A 46 -34.92 -6.53 2.01
CA TYR A 46 -33.91 -6.97 2.97
C TYR A 46 -32.48 -6.84 2.43
N GLU A 47 -32.24 -6.79 1.11
CA GLU A 47 -30.91 -6.53 0.57
C GLU A 47 -30.53 -5.06 0.77
N GLU A 48 -31.43 -4.12 0.50
CA GLU A 48 -31.20 -2.69 0.73
C GLU A 48 -30.99 -2.38 2.23
N VAL A 49 -31.78 -3.00 3.12
CA VAL A 49 -31.63 -2.84 4.57
C VAL A 49 -30.33 -3.48 5.08
N LEU A 50 -29.94 -4.66 4.58
CA LEU A 50 -28.66 -5.28 4.94
C LEU A 50 -27.45 -4.55 4.34
N ALA A 51 -27.60 -3.92 3.16
CA ALA A 51 -26.60 -3.03 2.60
C ALA A 51 -26.43 -1.79 3.49
N LYS A 52 -27.51 -1.05 3.77
CA LYS A 52 -27.48 0.12 4.66
C LYS A 52 -26.96 -0.21 6.06
N ALA A 53 -27.30 -1.36 6.63
CA ALA A 53 -26.80 -1.80 7.94
C ALA A 53 -25.31 -2.20 7.94
N LYS A 54 -24.79 -2.77 6.84
CA LYS A 54 -23.34 -2.96 6.64
C LYS A 54 -22.63 -1.62 6.48
N ASP A 55 -23.18 -0.73 5.66
CA ASP A 55 -22.60 0.58 5.36
C ASP A 55 -22.53 1.45 6.62
N PHE A 56 -23.57 1.42 7.46
CA PHE A 56 -23.53 2.06 8.79
C PHE A 56 -22.47 1.44 9.72
N ARG A 57 -22.20 0.14 9.64
CA ARG A 57 -21.12 -0.50 10.42
C ARG A 57 -19.74 -0.06 9.95
N TYR A 58 -19.48 -0.04 8.65
CA TYR A 58 -18.20 0.43 8.09
C TYR A 58 -17.97 1.92 8.41
N ASN A 59 -18.97 2.78 8.18
CA ASN A 59 -18.91 4.19 8.54
C ASN A 59 -18.71 4.39 10.05
N LEU A 60 -19.35 3.60 10.92
CA LEU A 60 -19.19 3.76 12.36
C LEU A 60 -17.79 3.38 12.85
N SER A 61 -17.16 2.34 12.29
CA SER A 61 -15.74 2.06 12.57
C SER A 61 -14.82 3.18 12.10
N GLU A 62 -15.03 3.71 10.89
CA GLU A 62 -14.20 4.75 10.29
C GLU A 62 -14.33 6.09 11.04
N VAL A 63 -15.56 6.48 11.43
CA VAL A 63 -15.84 7.68 12.23
C VAL A 63 -15.36 7.56 13.68
N LEU A 64 -15.27 6.33 14.24
CA LEU A 64 -14.69 6.11 15.56
C LEU A 64 -13.15 6.09 15.52
N GLN A 65 -12.53 5.38 14.58
CA GLN A 65 -11.07 5.40 14.40
C GLN A 65 -10.56 6.83 14.16
N GLY A 66 -11.22 7.59 13.28
CA GLY A 66 -10.90 9.01 13.03
C GLY A 66 -11.11 9.96 14.21
N LYS A 67 -11.72 9.51 15.32
CA LYS A 67 -11.84 10.25 16.59
C LYS A 67 -10.99 9.68 17.73
N LEU A 68 -10.63 8.39 17.65
CA LEU A 68 -9.88 7.68 18.69
C LEU A 68 -8.36 7.71 18.46
N GLY A 69 -7.87 7.88 17.24
CA GLY A 69 -6.44 8.12 16.94
C GLY A 69 -5.84 9.44 17.49
N LEU A 70 -6.56 10.14 18.37
CA LEU A 70 -6.04 11.18 19.26
C LEU A 70 -5.54 10.60 20.61
N TYR A 71 -5.76 9.31 20.84
CA TYR A 71 -5.41 8.55 22.04
C TYR A 71 -4.47 7.36 21.75
N ASP A 72 -4.06 7.20 20.48
CA ASP A 72 -2.85 6.48 20.06
C ASP A 72 -1.68 6.96 20.93
N ALA A 73 -1.13 6.03 21.71
CA ALA A 73 -0.20 6.26 22.80
C ALA A 73 1.10 5.46 22.65
N ASP A 74 1.14 4.41 21.81
CA ASP A 74 2.38 3.71 21.44
C ASP A 74 2.87 3.96 19.98
N GLY A 75 1.99 4.43 19.08
CA GLY A 75 2.34 5.03 17.80
C GLY A 75 2.12 4.16 16.56
N ASP A 76 1.28 3.11 16.61
CA ASP A 76 1.03 2.21 15.48
C ASP A 76 0.01 2.76 14.46
N GLY A 77 -1.00 3.50 14.92
CA GLY A 77 -1.91 4.32 14.12
C GLY A 77 -3.40 4.01 14.21
N ASP A 78 -3.88 3.19 15.15
CA ASP A 78 -5.32 3.16 15.50
C ASP A 78 -5.64 3.46 16.98
N PHE A 79 -6.44 2.64 17.69
CA PHE A 79 -6.64 2.81 19.13
C PHE A 79 -7.06 1.51 19.80
N ASP A 80 -6.13 0.91 20.55
CA ASP A 80 -6.17 -0.51 20.88
C ASP A 80 -6.14 -0.82 22.40
N VAL A 81 -5.88 -2.08 22.76
CA VAL A 81 -5.72 -2.58 24.14
C VAL A 81 -4.34 -2.26 24.74
N GLU A 82 -3.26 -2.15 23.94
CA GLU A 82 -1.95 -1.66 24.39
C GLU A 82 -1.99 -0.15 24.69
N ASP A 83 -2.64 0.68 23.88
CA ASP A 83 -2.90 2.09 24.20
C ASP A 83 -3.63 2.24 25.54
N ALA A 84 -4.68 1.45 25.73
CA ALA A 84 -5.41 1.42 26.98
C ALA A 84 -4.53 0.99 28.17
N LYS A 85 -3.50 0.14 27.97
CA LYS A 85 -2.52 -0.23 29.02
C LYS A 85 -1.50 0.87 29.27
N VAL A 86 -1.07 1.62 28.25
CA VAL A 86 -0.18 2.79 28.38
C VAL A 86 -0.90 3.91 29.13
N LEU A 87 -2.11 4.27 28.72
CA LEU A 87 -2.96 5.29 29.38
C LEU A 87 -3.36 4.91 30.80
N LEU A 88 -3.53 3.61 31.11
CA LEU A 88 -3.74 3.09 32.47
C LEU A 88 -2.44 2.87 33.26
N GLY A 89 -1.27 3.23 32.73
CA GLY A 89 0.02 3.23 33.43
C GLY A 89 0.54 1.84 33.84
N LYS A 90 0.24 0.79 33.07
CA LYS A 90 0.47 -0.61 33.49
C LYS A 90 1.81 -1.23 33.09
N TYR A 91 2.63 -0.54 32.29
CA TYR A 91 3.95 -1.05 31.87
C TYR A 91 5.10 -0.55 32.75
N ILE A 92 5.94 -1.48 33.21
CA ILE A 92 7.23 -1.22 33.84
C ILE A 92 8.33 -1.76 32.91
N HIS A 93 9.33 -0.94 32.60
CA HIS A 93 10.48 -1.37 31.78
C HIS A 93 11.26 -2.52 32.44
N SER A 94 11.52 -3.58 31.68
CA SER A 94 12.51 -4.61 32.01
C SER A 94 13.60 -4.67 30.93
N SER A 95 14.75 -4.05 31.19
CA SER A 95 15.93 -4.16 30.33
C SER A 95 16.64 -5.51 30.56
N SER A 96 16.74 -6.32 29.52
CA SER A 96 17.32 -7.66 29.63
C SER A 96 18.85 -7.65 29.60
N SER A 97 19.48 -8.17 30.65
CA SER A 97 20.89 -8.58 30.67
C SER A 97 20.99 -10.09 30.99
N PRO A 98 22.01 -10.81 30.48
CA PRO A 98 22.10 -12.26 30.60
C PRO A 98 22.48 -12.70 32.03
N PRO A 99 22.07 -13.91 32.47
CA PRO A 99 22.18 -14.33 33.87
C PRO A 99 23.62 -14.69 34.28
N VAL A 100 23.96 -14.37 35.53
CA VAL A 100 25.21 -14.76 36.20
C VAL A 100 24.92 -15.90 37.18
N ASN A 101 25.62 -17.01 37.03
CA ASN A 101 25.74 -18.03 38.08
C ASN A 101 27.02 -17.77 38.90
N HIS A 102 26.90 -17.63 40.23
CA HIS A 102 28.02 -17.88 41.15
C HIS A 102 28.29 -19.41 41.23
N VAL A 103 29.40 -19.97 41.71
CA VAL A 103 30.16 -19.83 42.99
C VAL A 103 31.48 -20.67 42.81
N PRO A 104 32.66 -20.46 43.47
CA PRO A 104 33.32 -19.28 44.07
C PRO A 104 34.80 -19.09 43.58
N ASN A 105 35.53 -18.18 44.24
CA ASN A 105 37.01 -17.96 44.29
C ASN A 105 37.97 -19.04 43.73
N GLN A 106 38.97 -18.61 42.91
CA GLN A 106 40.34 -18.37 43.39
C GLN A 106 41.26 -17.63 42.37
N ASP A 107 42.06 -16.70 42.89
CA ASP A 107 43.41 -16.24 42.48
C ASP A 107 43.75 -15.63 41.10
N ALA A 108 44.81 -14.79 41.13
CA ALA A 108 45.73 -14.37 40.04
C ALA A 108 45.32 -13.33 38.96
N MET A 109 45.59 -12.06 39.30
CA MET A 109 46.38 -11.06 38.51
C MET A 109 45.92 -10.45 37.16
N ALA A 110 46.38 -9.19 36.99
CA ALA A 110 46.76 -8.47 35.76
C ALA A 110 45.68 -7.78 34.89
N CYS A 111 45.72 -6.44 34.90
CA CYS A 111 45.56 -5.62 33.69
C CYS A 111 46.75 -5.93 32.72
N ASP A 112 46.69 -5.67 31.41
CA ASP A 112 46.23 -4.42 30.80
C ASP A 112 46.01 -4.54 29.25
N LEU A 113 45.58 -3.45 28.62
CA LEU A 113 45.40 -3.27 27.17
C LEU A 113 46.67 -3.55 26.33
N LYS A 114 46.49 -4.14 25.13
CA LYS A 114 46.67 -3.38 23.85
C LYS A 114 46.35 -4.12 22.55
N LEU A 115 45.60 -3.41 21.70
CA LEU A 115 45.89 -3.06 20.30
C LEU A 115 46.89 -3.93 19.50
N ILE A 116 46.43 -4.50 18.37
CA ILE A 116 47.30 -5.00 17.30
C ILE A 116 47.36 -3.96 16.16
N LEU A 117 48.58 -3.60 15.75
CA LEU A 117 48.88 -2.95 14.48
C LEU A 117 50.11 -3.60 13.82
N TYR A 118 50.40 -3.20 12.58
CA TYR A 118 51.29 -3.93 11.66
C TYR A 118 52.74 -4.15 12.15
N LYS A 119 53.35 -5.25 11.68
CA LYS A 119 54.78 -5.55 11.85
C LYS A 119 55.64 -4.52 11.10
N ASN A 120 56.70 -4.01 11.74
CA ASN A 120 58.07 -4.36 11.35
C ASN A 120 59.15 -3.95 12.37
N GLN A 121 60.33 -4.55 12.18
CA GLN A 121 61.48 -4.74 13.07
C GLN A 121 62.19 -3.52 13.72
N PHE A 122 62.92 -3.86 14.81
CA PHE A 122 64.27 -3.39 15.26
C PHE A 122 64.46 -2.28 16.34
N ILE A 123 65.10 -2.72 17.44
CA ILE A 123 66.20 -2.08 18.23
C ILE A 123 65.89 -1.03 19.34
N ILE A 124 65.80 -1.54 20.59
CA ILE A 124 66.66 -1.29 21.79
C ILE A 124 66.75 0.12 22.44
N SER A 125 66.48 0.16 23.77
CA SER A 125 67.00 1.08 24.84
C SER A 125 66.44 2.53 24.92
N LEU A 126 66.45 3.27 26.06
CA LEU A 126 66.80 2.99 27.48
C LEU A 126 66.17 4.06 28.44
N PHE A 127 66.26 3.81 29.76
CA PHE A 127 66.14 4.73 30.93
C PHE A 127 64.79 5.30 31.46
N PHE A 128 64.64 5.16 32.79
CA PHE A 128 63.82 5.89 33.80
C PHE A 128 64.67 7.08 34.39
N PRO A 129 64.31 7.90 35.45
CA PRO A 129 63.23 7.79 36.47
C PRO A 129 62.53 9.10 37.01
N THR A 130 61.39 8.92 37.73
CA THR A 130 60.86 9.60 38.97
C THR A 130 60.88 11.13 39.24
N TYR A 131 59.76 11.66 39.81
CA TYR A 131 59.56 12.40 41.12
C TYR A 131 58.23 13.24 41.06
N VAL A 132 57.15 12.98 41.86
CA VAL A 132 56.79 13.39 43.25
C VAL A 132 56.08 14.78 43.40
N CYS A 133 55.17 14.88 44.38
CA CYS A 133 54.03 15.83 44.48
C CYS A 133 54.25 17.17 45.21
N ARG A 134 53.32 18.15 45.08
CA ARG A 134 52.92 19.02 46.22
C ARG A 134 51.49 19.62 46.19
N ASN A 135 50.89 19.61 47.38
CA ASN A 135 49.71 20.32 47.93
C ASN A 135 49.59 21.84 47.60
N LYS A 136 48.49 22.58 47.85
CA LYS A 136 47.33 22.50 48.82
C LYS A 136 46.11 23.28 48.18
N HIS A 137 44.98 23.75 48.75
CA HIS A 137 44.26 23.93 50.04
C HIS A 137 42.76 24.34 49.69
N VAL A 138 41.70 24.58 50.51
CA VAL A 138 41.32 24.46 51.96
C VAL A 138 39.75 24.51 52.11
N PHE A 139 39.18 23.80 53.11
CA PHE A 139 37.95 24.02 53.96
C PHE A 139 36.66 24.76 53.47
N SER A 140 35.42 24.46 53.95
CA SER A 140 34.87 23.33 54.76
C SER A 140 33.35 23.44 55.06
N GLY A 141 32.63 22.29 55.09
CA GLY A 141 31.38 22.08 55.88
C GLY A 141 30.05 22.60 55.28
N GLY A 142 28.86 22.04 55.60
CA GLY A 142 28.59 20.80 56.34
C GLY A 142 27.09 20.51 56.65
N LEU A 143 26.54 19.43 56.06
CA LEU A 143 25.43 18.54 56.51
C LEU A 143 24.05 19.07 57.03
N LYS A 144 22.99 18.51 56.40
CA LYS A 144 21.75 17.89 56.97
C LYS A 144 20.42 18.68 57.18
N GLU A 145 19.45 18.29 56.33
CA GLU A 145 18.17 17.61 56.66
C GLU A 145 17.04 18.27 57.51
N ARG A 146 15.89 18.48 56.82
CA ARG A 146 14.52 17.93 57.13
C ARG A 146 13.40 18.90 57.54
N SER A 147 12.18 18.52 57.13
CA SER A 147 10.85 18.86 57.68
C SER A 147 10.08 20.07 57.09
N VAL A 148 9.10 19.71 56.23
CA VAL A 148 7.85 20.45 55.90
C VAL A 148 6.89 20.32 57.11
N PRO A 149 6.07 21.33 57.51
CA PRO A 149 4.71 21.45 56.95
C PRO A 149 4.02 22.83 56.91
N ALA A 150 2.86 22.80 56.23
CA ALA A 150 1.67 23.65 56.35
C ALA A 150 1.49 24.86 55.40
N GLN A 151 0.25 24.94 54.89
CA GLN A 151 -0.37 25.97 54.05
C GLN A 151 -1.04 27.04 54.95
N PRO A 152 -1.48 28.21 54.44
CA PRO A 152 -2.85 28.28 53.92
C PRO A 152 -3.19 29.38 52.86
N THR A 153 -4.38 29.22 52.26
CA THR A 153 -5.32 30.25 51.76
C THR A 153 -5.01 31.17 50.56
N SER A 154 -6.06 31.38 49.77
CA SER A 154 -6.27 32.40 48.72
C SER A 154 -6.90 33.68 49.30
N PRO A 155 -7.21 34.67 48.43
CA PRO A 155 -8.53 35.30 48.51
C PRO A 155 -9.27 35.45 47.16
N GLU A 156 -10.58 35.67 47.31
CA GLU A 156 -11.59 36.24 46.40
C GLU A 156 -11.26 37.73 46.07
N SER A 157 -11.97 38.52 45.24
CA SER A 157 -12.91 38.35 44.10
C SER A 157 -13.31 39.77 43.63
N GLU A 158 -13.70 40.01 42.36
CA GLU A 158 -14.51 41.19 42.02
C GLU A 158 -15.27 41.02 40.67
N GLU A 159 -16.51 41.51 40.60
CA GLU A 159 -17.39 41.54 39.41
C GLU A 159 -17.63 42.99 38.93
N THR A 160 -17.93 43.22 37.64
CA THR A 160 -19.21 43.88 37.24
C THR A 160 -19.52 43.83 35.72
N THR A 161 -20.79 43.56 35.37
CA THR A 161 -21.58 43.96 34.16
C THR A 161 -20.91 44.09 32.76
N GLN A 162 -21.23 43.27 31.74
CA GLN A 162 -22.47 43.24 30.90
C GLN A 162 -22.76 44.52 30.06
N PRO A 163 -23.47 44.48 28.89
CA PRO A 163 -24.31 43.37 28.36
C PRO A 163 -24.19 43.04 26.83
N ALA A 164 -24.88 41.95 26.46
CA ALA A 164 -25.55 41.68 25.17
C ALA A 164 -24.74 41.46 23.87
N GLU A 165 -24.76 40.20 23.39
CA GLU A 165 -24.77 39.88 21.96
C GLU A 165 -25.73 38.70 21.67
N LYS A 166 -26.10 38.47 20.40
CA LYS A 166 -27.24 37.60 20.01
C LYS A 166 -26.81 36.18 19.66
N SER A 167 -27.62 35.20 20.06
CA SER A 167 -27.54 33.83 19.55
C SER A 167 -27.88 33.78 18.05
N TYR A 168 -26.97 33.24 17.24
CA TYR A 168 -27.31 32.75 15.91
C TYR A 168 -28.08 31.42 16.02
N VAL A 169 -28.99 31.18 15.08
CA VAL A 169 -29.69 29.91 14.87
C VAL A 169 -29.19 29.30 13.57
N GLU A 170 -29.11 27.97 13.52
CA GLU A 170 -28.69 27.21 12.34
C GLU A 170 -29.63 27.46 11.13
N SER A 171 -29.04 27.54 9.94
CA SER A 171 -29.75 27.75 8.67
C SER A 171 -29.72 26.46 7.83
N ASP A 172 -30.58 25.51 8.17
CA ASP A 172 -30.62 24.15 7.60
C ASP A 172 -31.60 24.04 6.40
N ASP A 173 -31.64 25.10 5.57
CA ASP A 173 -32.81 25.47 4.74
C ASP A 173 -32.48 25.63 3.23
N LEU A 174 -31.41 24.96 2.74
CA LEU A 174 -30.95 25.08 1.33
C LEU A 174 -30.81 23.74 0.58
N LEU A 175 -31.38 22.64 1.09
CA LEU A 175 -31.39 21.33 0.43
C LEU A 175 -32.82 20.81 0.17
N ARG A 176 -33.72 21.68 -0.29
CA ARG A 176 -35.15 21.31 -0.49
C ARG A 176 -35.88 21.92 -1.69
N GLU A 177 -35.17 22.50 -2.66
CA GLU A 177 -35.77 23.14 -3.86
C GLU A 177 -35.20 22.64 -5.21
N LEU A 178 -34.60 21.44 -5.27
CA LEU A 178 -34.09 20.88 -6.56
C LEU A 178 -34.56 19.46 -6.90
N GLU A 179 -35.64 18.98 -6.28
CA GLU A 179 -36.40 17.81 -6.73
C GLU A 179 -37.78 18.24 -7.24
N ASN A 180 -37.84 18.76 -8.48
CA ASN A 180 -39.05 18.83 -9.32
C ASN A 180 -38.71 19.40 -10.72
N GLU A 181 -38.66 18.54 -11.74
CA GLU A 181 -39.34 18.70 -13.04
C GLU A 181 -38.94 17.57 -14.02
N ILE A 182 -39.95 16.95 -14.64
CA ILE A 182 -39.83 15.94 -15.71
C ILE A 182 -40.77 16.36 -16.84
N PRO A 183 -40.30 16.37 -18.10
CA PRO A 183 -41.18 16.13 -19.26
C PRO A 183 -40.87 14.81 -19.98
N GLU A 184 -41.86 14.26 -20.68
CA GLU A 184 -41.89 12.90 -21.23
C GLU A 184 -41.50 12.79 -22.73
N ALA A 185 -41.55 11.55 -23.25
CA ALA A 185 -41.44 11.11 -24.67
C ALA A 185 -40.00 11.08 -25.26
N TYR A 186 -39.67 10.19 -26.22
CA TYR A 186 -40.51 9.45 -27.17
C TYR A 186 -40.14 7.96 -27.34
N GLU A 187 -41.19 7.16 -27.61
CA GLU A 187 -41.33 5.97 -28.47
C GLU A 187 -40.15 5.02 -28.78
N ALA A 188 -40.46 3.71 -28.72
CA ALA A 188 -39.66 2.60 -29.24
C ALA A 188 -40.43 1.85 -30.36
N PRO A 189 -39.76 0.95 -31.12
CA PRO A 189 -40.44 -0.14 -31.83
C PRO A 189 -39.99 -1.54 -31.39
N ASP A 190 -40.90 -2.51 -31.50
CA ASP A 190 -40.72 -3.91 -31.11
C ASP A 190 -39.64 -4.69 -31.88
N SER A 191 -39.14 -5.76 -31.24
CA SER A 191 -39.12 -7.07 -31.90
C SER A 191 -39.20 -8.22 -30.88
N ASP A 192 -40.23 -9.06 -31.00
CA ASP A 192 -40.35 -10.31 -30.26
C ASP A 192 -39.22 -11.29 -30.61
N GLN A 193 -38.67 -11.97 -29.60
CA GLN A 193 -38.72 -13.44 -29.62
C GLN A 193 -38.55 -14.07 -28.22
N LYS A 194 -39.60 -14.78 -27.80
CA LYS A 194 -39.69 -15.49 -26.52
C LYS A 194 -39.26 -16.94 -26.72
N VAL A 195 -38.20 -17.38 -26.06
CA VAL A 195 -37.78 -18.79 -26.01
C VAL A 195 -37.72 -19.25 -24.56
N SER A 196 -38.57 -20.20 -24.21
CA SER A 196 -38.67 -20.80 -22.88
C SER A 196 -37.75 -22.00 -22.72
N TYR A 197 -37.17 -22.16 -21.53
CA TYR A 197 -36.59 -23.41 -21.07
C TYR A 197 -37.13 -23.70 -19.66
N GLU A 198 -37.57 -24.93 -19.44
CA GLU A 198 -38.12 -25.38 -18.16
C GLU A 198 -37.01 -25.52 -17.10
N TYR A 199 -37.38 -25.30 -15.84
CA TYR A 199 -36.58 -25.66 -14.67
C TYR A 199 -37.30 -26.78 -13.93
N ASP A 200 -36.82 -28.02 -14.06
CA ASP A 200 -37.21 -29.10 -13.16
C ASP A 200 -36.58 -28.88 -11.79
N MET A 201 -37.40 -28.93 -10.75
CA MET A 201 -37.00 -28.82 -9.35
C MET A 201 -37.01 -30.18 -8.66
N ASP A 202 -35.87 -30.87 -8.61
CA ASP A 202 -35.68 -32.00 -7.69
C ASP A 202 -35.13 -31.52 -6.34
N VAL A 203 -35.91 -31.75 -5.28
CA VAL A 203 -35.63 -31.34 -3.90
C VAL A 203 -35.44 -32.59 -3.02
N GLU A 204 -34.20 -32.94 -2.70
CA GLU A 204 -33.91 -33.89 -1.61
C GLU A 204 -33.64 -33.17 -0.28
N LYS A 205 -34.00 -33.85 0.82
CA LYS A 205 -34.36 -33.20 2.09
C LYS A 205 -33.99 -34.06 3.31
N THR A 206 -32.85 -33.77 3.93
CA THR A 206 -32.42 -34.33 5.23
C THR A 206 -31.83 -33.20 6.09
N VAL A 207 -32.52 -32.70 7.13
CA VAL A 207 -32.73 -33.30 8.47
C VAL A 207 -31.50 -33.10 9.38
N SER A 208 -31.63 -32.17 10.34
CA SER A 208 -30.84 -32.03 11.58
C SER A 208 -31.26 -33.13 12.60
N ASP A 209 -30.63 -33.36 13.76
CA ASP A 209 -29.96 -32.47 14.71
C ASP A 209 -29.06 -33.33 15.68
N PRO A 210 -28.74 -32.94 16.94
CA PRO A 210 -27.63 -32.10 17.39
C PRO A 210 -26.57 -32.82 18.26
N GLU A 211 -25.42 -32.16 18.56
CA GLU A 211 -24.85 -31.98 19.93
C GLU A 211 -23.53 -31.17 19.89
N ALA A 212 -23.10 -30.63 21.04
CA ALA A 212 -21.91 -29.76 21.22
C ALA A 212 -20.97 -30.34 22.30
N PRO A 213 -19.73 -29.82 22.53
CA PRO A 213 -19.45 -28.42 22.90
C PRO A 213 -18.43 -27.73 21.98
N GLY A 214 -18.17 -26.44 22.21
CA GLY A 214 -17.25 -25.63 21.41
C GLY A 214 -15.91 -25.34 22.09
N ASP A 215 -14.89 -25.08 21.28
CA ASP A 215 -13.63 -24.44 21.65
C ASP A 215 -13.50 -23.11 20.91
N SER A 216 -12.97 -22.08 21.58
CA SER A 216 -12.74 -20.75 21.03
C SER A 216 -11.26 -20.57 20.65
N GLU A 217 -10.90 -20.81 19.40
CA GLU A 217 -9.57 -20.49 18.88
C GLU A 217 -9.55 -19.14 18.13
N GLN A 218 -8.44 -18.42 18.28
CA GLN A 218 -8.31 -17.01 17.92
C GLN A 218 -7.97 -16.81 16.43
N MET A 219 -8.49 -15.73 15.85
CA MET A 219 -7.95 -15.15 14.61
C MET A 219 -6.61 -14.44 14.93
N PRO A 220 -5.50 -14.74 14.22
CA PRO A 220 -4.27 -13.96 14.32
C PRO A 220 -4.13 -13.01 13.13
N GLU A 221 -4.27 -11.70 13.37
CA GLU A 221 -4.14 -10.65 12.34
C GLU A 221 -2.66 -10.24 12.10
N ASP A 222 -1.76 -10.63 13.01
CA ASP A 222 -0.28 -10.55 12.97
C ASP A 222 0.36 -11.01 11.64
N ALA A 223 -0.39 -11.77 10.85
CA ALA A 223 0.03 -12.37 9.59
C ALA A 223 0.18 -11.38 8.41
N ILE A 224 -0.05 -10.08 8.61
CA ILE A 224 0.12 -9.04 7.56
C ILE A 224 1.36 -8.19 7.82
N GLU A 225 1.45 -7.57 9.00
CA GLU A 225 2.56 -6.71 9.45
C GLU A 225 3.94 -7.39 9.32
N HIS A 226 4.08 -8.54 9.99
CA HIS A 226 5.37 -9.24 10.09
C HIS A 226 5.86 -9.82 8.74
N TYR A 227 5.00 -9.88 7.71
CA TYR A 227 5.40 -10.24 6.36
C TYR A 227 6.16 -9.10 5.65
N THR A 228 5.85 -7.84 5.94
CA THR A 228 6.40 -6.68 5.22
C THR A 228 7.86 -6.42 5.63
N GLU A 229 8.12 -6.40 6.93
CA GLU A 229 9.46 -6.36 7.55
C GLU A 229 10.42 -7.42 6.97
N LYS A 230 9.94 -8.68 6.96
CA LYS A 230 10.77 -9.87 6.71
C LYS A 230 11.20 -9.98 5.24
N ILE A 231 10.43 -9.39 4.32
CA ILE A 231 10.81 -9.24 2.91
C ILE A 231 12.02 -8.31 2.77
N ILE A 232 12.01 -7.16 3.45
CA ILE A 232 13.08 -6.16 3.36
C ILE A 232 14.36 -6.72 3.99
N ARG A 233 14.25 -7.32 5.18
CA ARG A 233 15.40 -7.88 5.91
C ARG A 233 16.09 -9.01 5.13
N ASN A 234 15.33 -9.88 4.45
CA ASN A 234 15.88 -10.95 3.60
C ASN A 234 16.35 -10.49 2.21
N LEU A 235 15.94 -9.31 1.73
CA LEU A 235 16.48 -8.71 0.51
C LEU A 235 17.89 -8.12 0.71
N LEU A 236 18.26 -7.77 1.94
CA LEU A 236 19.55 -7.20 2.28
C LEU A 236 20.61 -8.25 2.64
N SER A 237 20.22 -9.34 3.32
CA SER A 237 21.17 -10.38 3.77
C SER A 237 21.72 -11.26 2.65
N GLY A 238 20.98 -11.45 1.55
CA GLY A 238 21.34 -12.37 0.45
C GLY A 238 22.48 -11.93 -0.48
N SER A 239 23.22 -10.84 -0.16
CA SER A 239 24.22 -10.23 -1.06
C SER A 239 25.62 -10.09 -0.44
N LEU A 240 25.92 -10.80 0.65
CA LEU A 240 27.14 -10.61 1.44
C LEU A 240 27.96 -11.89 1.67
N GLU A 241 28.24 -12.65 0.60
CA GLU A 241 29.38 -13.59 0.61
C GLU A 241 30.16 -13.63 -0.72
N LYS A 242 31.49 -13.50 -0.62
CA LYS A 242 32.50 -13.74 -1.66
C LYS A 242 32.44 -12.88 -2.95
N MET A 243 33.04 -11.67 -2.87
CA MET A 243 34.06 -11.27 -3.85
C MET A 243 35.04 -10.25 -3.26
N ARG A 244 36.28 -10.23 -3.77
CA ARG A 244 37.31 -9.21 -3.49
C ARG A 244 37.50 -8.33 -4.75
N PRO A 245 38.00 -7.08 -4.60
CA PRO A 245 37.69 -6.02 -5.56
C PRO A 245 38.60 -5.97 -6.78
N THR A 246 38.00 -5.57 -7.91
CA THR A 246 38.68 -4.97 -9.06
C THR A 246 37.83 -3.82 -9.58
N THR A 247 38.42 -2.63 -9.69
CA THR A 247 37.89 -1.38 -10.31
C THR A 247 36.53 -0.84 -9.82
N GLU A 248 36.55 0.36 -9.28
CA GLU A 248 35.38 1.08 -8.78
C GLU A 248 34.67 1.87 -9.91
N GLU A 249 33.52 1.40 -10.41
CA GLU A 249 32.52 2.29 -11.06
C GLU A 249 31.11 1.65 -11.19
N ASP A 250 30.99 0.35 -11.53
CA ASP A 250 29.71 -0.28 -11.94
C ASP A 250 28.66 -0.55 -10.82
N SER A 251 28.97 -0.30 -9.55
CA SER A 251 28.14 -0.72 -8.39
C SER A 251 26.87 0.14 -8.13
N LEU A 252 26.55 1.13 -8.98
CA LEU A 252 25.65 2.24 -8.64
C LEU A 252 24.16 2.11 -9.08
N ILE A 253 23.80 1.08 -9.85
CA ILE A 253 22.61 1.15 -10.73
C ILE A 253 21.30 0.55 -10.14
N THR A 254 21.37 -0.35 -9.14
CA THR A 254 20.26 -1.27 -8.84
C THR A 254 19.10 -0.70 -8.00
N LEU A 255 19.33 0.30 -7.14
CA LEU A 255 18.28 0.89 -6.28
C LEU A 255 17.75 2.25 -6.80
N SER A 256 18.60 3.03 -7.47
CA SER A 256 18.21 4.31 -8.07
C SER A 256 17.14 4.15 -9.16
N SER A 257 17.15 3.01 -9.86
CA SER A 257 16.26 2.71 -10.98
C SER A 257 14.76 2.81 -10.66
N ILE A 258 14.30 2.45 -9.46
CA ILE A 258 12.86 2.45 -9.12
C ILE A 258 12.38 3.87 -8.75
N SER A 259 13.15 4.60 -7.94
CA SER A 259 12.90 6.02 -7.63
C SER A 259 12.93 6.88 -8.91
N SER A 260 13.90 6.59 -9.80
CA SER A 260 14.03 7.23 -11.11
C SER A 260 12.81 7.02 -12.02
N PHE A 261 12.14 5.85 -11.96
CA PHE A 261 11.04 5.53 -12.87
C PHE A 261 9.82 6.44 -12.74
N TYR A 262 9.56 7.01 -11.55
CA TYR A 262 8.58 8.09 -11.38
C TYR A 262 9.23 9.49 -11.43
N ALA A 263 10.43 9.67 -10.86
CA ALA A 263 11.10 10.97 -10.81
C ALA A 263 11.53 11.54 -12.18
N VAL A 264 11.81 10.69 -13.18
CA VAL A 264 12.23 11.12 -14.53
C VAL A 264 11.14 11.91 -15.25
N SER A 265 9.86 11.57 -15.06
CA SER A 265 8.73 12.31 -15.67
C SER A 265 8.61 13.75 -15.14
N LEU A 266 9.26 14.06 -14.00
CA LEU A 266 9.23 15.37 -13.35
C LEU A 266 10.52 16.18 -13.51
N GLN A 267 11.58 15.64 -14.13
CA GLN A 267 12.85 16.35 -14.36
C GLN A 267 13.10 16.71 -15.82
N GLY A 268 12.37 17.72 -16.31
CA GLY A 268 12.72 18.44 -17.54
C GLY A 268 14.04 19.22 -17.40
N LYS A 269 15.18 18.52 -17.50
CA LYS A 269 16.52 19.11 -17.61
C LYS A 269 16.73 19.67 -19.02
N SER A 270 17.38 20.83 -19.11
CA SER A 270 17.69 21.47 -20.38
C SER A 270 18.99 20.93 -20.97
N GLU A 271 18.90 20.05 -21.96
CA GLU A 271 20.03 19.75 -22.84
C GLU A 271 20.11 20.80 -23.95
N LYS A 272 21.32 21.00 -24.49
CA LYS A 272 21.60 22.06 -25.47
C LYS A 272 21.48 21.53 -26.89
N GLU A 273 20.28 21.55 -27.45
CA GLU A 273 20.12 21.38 -28.90
C GLU A 273 20.55 22.65 -29.64
N THR A 274 21.53 22.51 -30.52
CA THR A 274 21.99 23.57 -31.42
C THR A 274 21.34 23.41 -32.80
N GLU A 275 20.19 24.04 -33.01
CA GLU A 275 19.77 24.36 -34.38
C GLU A 275 19.03 25.71 -34.48
N LYS A 276 18.78 26.15 -35.71
CA LYS A 276 18.52 27.55 -36.05
C LYS A 276 17.03 27.86 -36.24
N ASP A 277 16.65 28.97 -35.63
CA ASP A 277 15.69 29.95 -36.17
C ASP A 277 14.24 29.48 -36.44
N LYS A 278 13.35 29.77 -35.48
CA LYS A 278 12.34 30.82 -35.71
C LYS A 278 11.71 31.38 -34.43
N THR A 279 11.18 32.59 -34.55
CA THR A 279 10.83 33.48 -33.45
C THR A 279 9.61 33.04 -32.62
N GLY A 280 9.82 32.71 -31.35
CA GLY A 280 8.77 32.61 -30.33
C GLY A 280 9.22 33.19 -28.98
N LYS A 281 8.49 34.16 -28.42
CA LYS A 281 8.86 34.82 -27.15
C LYS A 281 8.58 33.91 -25.94
N ALA A 282 9.50 32.99 -25.65
CA ALA A 282 9.45 32.14 -24.47
C ALA A 282 9.37 32.98 -23.18
N LYS A 283 8.26 32.84 -22.43
CA LYS A 283 8.08 33.47 -21.12
C LYS A 283 9.13 32.89 -20.15
N LYS A 284 10.14 33.68 -19.75
CA LYS A 284 11.12 33.29 -18.72
C LYS A 284 10.37 32.82 -17.46
N LYS A 285 10.50 31.54 -17.10
CA LYS A 285 9.95 30.99 -15.85
C LYS A 285 10.46 31.85 -14.68
N LYS A 286 9.54 32.42 -13.89
CA LYS A 286 9.87 33.22 -12.70
C LYS A 286 10.56 32.29 -11.69
N LYS A 287 11.63 32.74 -11.04
CA LYS A 287 12.25 31.97 -9.94
C LYS A 287 11.22 31.84 -8.80
N PRO A 288 11.09 30.66 -8.17
CA PRO A 288 10.11 30.44 -7.10
C PRO A 288 10.43 31.30 -5.87
N LYS A 289 9.40 31.82 -5.22
CA LYS A 289 9.48 32.73 -4.08
C LYS A 289 9.59 31.95 -2.76
N LEU A 290 10.73 31.34 -2.50
CA LEU A 290 10.94 30.45 -1.34
C LEU A 290 11.21 31.14 0.01
N LEU A 291 10.98 32.47 0.12
CA LEU A 291 11.31 33.27 1.31
C LEU A 291 10.13 34.19 1.67
N ASN A 292 9.65 34.12 2.92
CA ASN A 292 8.58 34.98 3.42
C ASN A 292 9.08 36.41 3.73
N LYS A 293 8.46 37.15 4.67
CA LYS A 293 8.98 38.46 5.09
C LYS A 293 10.22 38.33 5.99
N PHE A 294 10.22 37.34 6.88
CA PHE A 294 11.28 37.05 7.85
C PHE A 294 12.47 36.34 7.20
N ASP A 295 12.26 35.30 6.40
CA ASP A 295 13.36 34.52 5.76
C ASP A 295 14.29 35.38 4.87
N LYS A 296 13.88 36.60 4.52
CA LYS A 296 14.68 37.57 3.77
C LYS A 296 15.73 38.28 4.62
N THR A 297 15.54 38.41 5.94
CA THR A 297 16.52 39.02 6.83
C THR A 297 17.67 38.04 7.09
N ILE A 298 17.34 36.80 7.48
CA ILE A 298 18.28 35.68 7.69
C ILE A 298 18.77 35.03 6.39
N LYS A 299 18.58 35.67 5.24
CA LYS A 299 18.84 35.09 3.91
C LYS A 299 20.29 34.64 3.73
N ALA A 300 21.26 35.36 4.29
CA ALA A 300 22.68 35.04 4.16
C ALA A 300 23.03 33.69 4.81
N GLU A 301 22.40 33.39 5.95
CA GLU A 301 22.60 32.15 6.71
C GLU A 301 21.92 30.96 6.01
N LEU A 302 20.67 31.16 5.55
CA LEU A 302 19.94 30.18 4.74
C LEU A 302 20.68 29.81 3.44
N ASP A 303 21.23 30.81 2.73
CA ASP A 303 22.06 30.58 1.53
C ASP A 303 23.38 29.88 1.87
N ALA A 304 23.95 30.10 3.07
CA ALA A 304 25.18 29.43 3.52
C ALA A 304 24.95 27.94 3.83
N ALA A 305 23.88 27.60 4.56
CA ALA A 305 23.51 26.21 4.82
C ALA A 305 23.14 25.46 3.52
N GLU A 306 22.36 26.09 2.63
CA GLU A 306 22.04 25.54 1.30
C GLU A 306 23.29 25.35 0.42
N LYS A 307 24.34 26.17 0.60
CA LYS A 307 25.64 26.04 -0.09
C LYS A 307 26.49 24.90 0.47
N LEU A 308 26.30 24.47 1.71
CA LEU A 308 26.87 23.22 2.24
C LEU A 308 26.16 22.01 1.62
N ARG A 309 24.82 22.02 1.60
CA ARG A 309 24.00 20.96 1.02
C ARG A 309 24.35 20.71 -0.44
N LYS A 310 24.37 21.78 -1.26
CA LYS A 310 24.79 21.75 -2.67
C LYS A 310 26.26 21.38 -2.93
N LYS A 311 27.10 21.29 -1.91
CA LYS A 311 28.48 20.75 -1.99
C LYS A 311 28.56 19.26 -1.64
N GLY A 312 27.44 18.59 -1.35
CA GLY A 312 27.43 17.20 -0.84
C GLY A 312 27.86 17.06 0.62
N LYS A 313 28.06 18.18 1.34
CA LYS A 313 28.37 18.21 2.79
C LYS A 313 27.07 18.11 3.60
N VAL A 314 26.32 17.03 3.39
CA VAL A 314 24.96 16.85 3.91
C VAL A 314 24.92 16.92 5.44
N GLU A 315 25.86 16.28 6.13
CA GLU A 315 25.94 16.26 7.59
C GLU A 315 26.40 17.59 8.22
N GLU A 316 27.00 18.49 7.44
CA GLU A 316 27.25 19.88 7.87
C GLU A 316 26.04 20.76 7.57
N ALA A 317 25.34 20.51 6.45
CA ALA A 317 24.13 21.23 6.08
C ALA A 317 22.97 20.95 7.03
N LEU A 318 22.75 19.68 7.41
CA LEU A 318 21.72 19.28 8.35
C LEU A 318 21.92 20.00 9.69
N ARG A 319 23.11 19.89 10.30
CA ARG A 319 23.43 20.61 11.54
C ARG A 319 23.32 22.13 11.43
N ALA A 320 23.64 22.72 10.28
CA ALA A 320 23.43 24.15 10.03
C ALA A 320 21.94 24.51 9.97
N PHE A 321 21.09 23.70 9.33
CA PHE A 321 19.64 23.93 9.31
C PHE A 321 18.96 23.59 10.66
N GLU A 322 19.44 22.61 11.41
CA GLU A 322 18.99 22.33 12.79
C GLU A 322 19.28 23.51 13.71
N ALA A 323 20.49 24.09 13.64
CA ALA A 323 20.83 25.31 14.36
C ALA A 323 19.92 26.49 13.97
N LEU A 324 19.64 26.67 12.67
CA LEU A 324 18.73 27.72 12.19
C LEU A 324 17.26 27.47 12.58
N VAL A 325 16.81 26.22 12.69
CA VAL A 325 15.47 25.88 13.20
C VAL A 325 15.40 26.09 14.72
N SER A 326 16.48 25.81 15.47
CA SER A 326 16.55 26.09 16.91
C SER A 326 16.54 27.61 17.20
N GLN A 327 17.31 28.39 16.42
CA GLN A 327 17.38 29.85 16.54
C GLN A 327 16.13 30.56 15.98
N TYR A 328 15.50 29.99 14.95
CA TYR A 328 14.34 30.56 14.25
C TYR A 328 13.25 29.48 14.01
N PRO A 329 12.54 29.00 15.05
CA PRO A 329 11.59 27.88 14.94
C PRO A 329 10.46 28.10 13.93
N GLN A 330 10.15 29.37 13.66
CA GLN A 330 9.09 29.86 12.78
C GLN A 330 9.58 30.20 11.35
N SER A 331 10.81 29.86 10.96
CA SER A 331 11.30 30.04 9.57
C SER A 331 10.93 28.83 8.69
N PRO A 332 10.02 28.98 7.71
CA PRO A 332 9.65 27.87 6.82
C PRO A 332 10.81 27.46 5.91
N ARG A 333 11.68 28.42 5.52
CA ARG A 333 12.84 28.06 4.68
C ARG A 333 13.94 27.35 5.46
N ALA A 334 14.14 27.63 6.75
CA ALA A 334 15.05 26.86 7.60
C ALA A 334 14.53 25.42 7.74
N ARG A 335 13.24 25.27 8.09
CA ARG A 335 12.57 23.97 8.26
C ARG A 335 12.63 23.11 6.99
N TYR A 336 12.34 23.71 5.83
CA TYR A 336 12.45 23.04 4.54
C TYR A 336 13.91 22.68 4.18
N GLY A 337 14.88 23.46 4.64
CA GLY A 337 16.31 23.13 4.50
C GLY A 337 16.75 21.94 5.34
N LYS A 338 16.20 21.79 6.55
CA LYS A 338 16.35 20.59 7.39
C LYS A 338 15.77 19.38 6.65
N ALA A 339 14.50 19.44 6.22
CA ALA A 339 13.85 18.34 5.48
C ALA A 339 14.64 17.91 4.24
N GLN A 340 15.09 18.87 3.41
CA GLN A 340 15.95 18.55 2.24
C GLN A 340 17.30 17.91 2.62
N SER A 341 17.86 18.24 3.79
CA SER A 341 19.14 17.66 4.24
C SER A 341 18.93 16.28 4.89
N GLU A 342 17.79 16.02 5.52
CA GLU A 342 17.39 14.68 5.98
C GLU A 342 17.10 13.76 4.79
N ASP A 343 16.45 14.26 3.75
CA ASP A 343 16.16 13.56 2.49
C ASP A 343 17.45 13.19 1.72
N ASP A 344 18.36 14.16 1.53
CA ASP A 344 19.70 13.92 0.97
C ASP A 344 20.51 12.90 1.82
N LEU A 345 20.34 12.92 3.15
CA LEU A 345 21.03 12.01 4.07
C LEU A 345 20.41 10.61 4.05
N ALA A 346 19.10 10.50 3.89
CA ALA A 346 18.37 9.25 3.75
C ALA A 346 18.76 8.51 2.46
N GLU A 347 18.86 9.20 1.32
CA GLU A 347 19.38 8.63 0.07
C GLU A 347 20.87 8.22 0.22
N LYS A 348 21.69 9.03 0.91
CA LYS A 348 23.11 8.72 1.20
C LYS A 348 23.31 7.49 2.09
N MET A 349 22.51 7.36 3.16
CA MET A 349 22.56 6.24 4.11
C MET A 349 21.71 5.03 3.68
N ARG A 350 20.83 5.19 2.68
CA ARG A 350 19.76 4.26 2.31
C ARG A 350 18.86 3.89 3.50
N SER A 351 18.51 4.88 4.33
CA SER A 351 17.73 4.70 5.57
C SER A 351 16.29 5.18 5.42
N ASN A 352 15.34 4.26 5.52
CA ASN A 352 13.90 4.56 5.53
C ASN A 352 13.48 5.36 6.77
N GLU A 353 14.15 5.17 7.91
CA GLU A 353 13.91 5.91 9.15
C GLU A 353 14.26 7.40 9.00
N MET A 354 15.42 7.67 8.39
CA MET A 354 15.83 9.04 8.05
C MET A 354 14.88 9.67 7.01
N LEU A 355 14.39 8.86 6.07
CA LEU A 355 13.42 9.33 5.08
C LEU A 355 12.06 9.67 5.71
N GLN A 356 11.63 8.92 6.73
CA GLN A 356 10.42 9.23 7.48
C GLN A 356 10.58 10.52 8.29
N LYS A 357 11.76 10.77 8.87
CA LYS A 357 12.07 12.07 9.52
C LYS A 357 12.01 13.24 8.53
N ALA A 358 12.51 13.04 7.31
CA ALA A 358 12.37 14.02 6.23
C ALA A 358 10.90 14.26 5.84
N ILE A 359 10.09 13.21 5.70
CA ILE A 359 8.64 13.32 5.42
C ILE A 359 7.93 14.13 6.50
N ASN A 360 8.13 13.81 7.78
CA ASN A 360 7.52 14.55 8.88
C ASN A 360 7.92 16.03 8.85
N THR A 361 9.21 16.32 8.61
CA THR A 361 9.72 17.70 8.51
C THR A 361 9.20 18.44 7.27
N TYR A 362 8.81 17.74 6.19
CA TYR A 362 8.16 18.38 5.04
C TYR A 362 6.71 18.82 5.33
N ASP A 363 5.95 18.12 6.17
CA ASP A 363 4.63 18.60 6.60
C ASP A 363 4.75 19.71 7.65
N GLU A 364 5.73 19.62 8.58
CA GLU A 364 6.03 20.69 9.55
C GLU A 364 6.21 22.06 8.86
N VAL A 365 6.84 22.10 7.66
CA VAL A 365 7.00 23.34 6.86
C VAL A 365 5.69 24.03 6.54
N VAL A 366 4.61 23.27 6.32
CA VAL A 366 3.30 23.76 5.87
C VAL A 366 2.45 24.22 7.05
N SER A 367 2.64 23.62 8.22
CA SER A 367 2.01 23.99 9.50
C SER A 367 2.61 25.26 10.15
N LEU A 368 3.66 25.84 9.56
CA LEU A 368 4.26 27.10 10.01
C LEU A 368 3.46 28.35 9.54
N PRO A 369 3.63 29.51 10.20
CA PRO A 369 2.97 30.75 9.78
C PRO A 369 3.66 31.41 8.58
N ASN A 370 2.88 32.10 7.74
CA ASN A 370 3.37 32.90 6.61
C ASN A 370 4.25 32.13 5.59
N VAL A 371 3.97 30.84 5.35
CA VAL A 371 4.69 30.04 4.34
C VAL A 371 4.41 30.56 2.93
N PRO A 372 5.43 30.74 2.06
CA PRO A 372 5.18 31.11 0.67
C PRO A 372 4.50 29.98 -0.12
N SER A 373 3.54 30.34 -0.99
CA SER A 373 2.82 29.39 -1.88
C SER A 373 3.74 28.40 -2.60
N ASP A 374 4.84 28.92 -3.15
CA ASP A 374 5.80 28.15 -3.95
C ASP A 374 6.58 27.16 -3.07
N LEU A 375 6.70 27.43 -1.77
CA LEU A 375 7.37 26.56 -0.80
C LEU A 375 6.42 25.47 -0.30
N ILE A 376 5.15 25.80 0.02
CA ILE A 376 4.10 24.81 0.35
C ILE A 376 4.02 23.75 -0.75
N LYS A 377 3.91 24.20 -2.02
CA LYS A 377 3.79 23.31 -3.18
C LYS A 377 5.00 22.38 -3.33
N LEU A 378 6.22 22.86 -3.06
CA LEU A 378 7.43 22.03 -3.12
C LEU A 378 7.53 21.06 -1.94
N SER A 379 7.12 21.47 -0.73
CA SER A 379 7.14 20.63 0.47
C SER A 379 6.22 19.43 0.29
N LEU A 380 4.91 19.68 0.10
CA LEU A 380 3.91 18.62 -0.06
C LEU A 380 4.18 17.73 -1.28
N LYS A 381 4.68 18.28 -2.41
CA LYS A 381 4.97 17.47 -3.60
C LYS A 381 6.17 16.55 -3.38
N ARG A 382 7.17 16.96 -2.59
CA ARG A 382 8.29 16.07 -2.24
C ARG A 382 7.88 15.07 -1.17
N GLU A 383 7.10 15.48 -0.18
CA GLU A 383 6.50 14.61 0.83
C GLU A 383 5.71 13.46 0.18
N ALA A 384 4.79 13.77 -0.74
CA ALA A 384 3.98 12.79 -1.47
C ALA A 384 4.82 11.79 -2.29
N ASP A 385 5.89 12.25 -2.97
CA ASP A 385 6.85 11.40 -3.69
C ASP A 385 7.65 10.49 -2.75
N ARG A 386 8.07 11.00 -1.59
CA ARG A 386 8.78 10.21 -0.58
C ARG A 386 7.87 9.19 0.11
N GLN A 387 6.61 9.53 0.35
CA GLN A 387 5.59 8.61 0.84
C GLN A 387 5.33 7.47 -0.17
N GLN A 388 5.22 7.77 -1.47
CA GLN A 388 5.13 6.74 -2.52
C GLN A 388 6.37 5.84 -2.55
N PHE A 389 7.57 6.42 -2.44
CA PHE A 389 8.82 5.64 -2.39
C PHE A 389 8.87 4.66 -1.20
N LEU A 390 8.33 5.04 -0.03
CA LEU A 390 8.19 4.16 1.14
C LEU A 390 7.00 3.18 1.07
N GLY A 391 6.20 3.18 0.00
CA GLY A 391 5.01 2.34 -0.12
C GLY A 391 3.75 2.92 0.55
N ARG A 392 3.82 4.10 1.17
CA ARG A 392 2.74 4.77 1.93
C ARG A 392 1.72 5.45 0.99
N MET A 393 1.10 4.68 0.10
CA MET A 393 0.23 5.19 -0.98
C MET A 393 -0.98 5.97 -0.48
N ARG A 394 -1.64 5.51 0.60
CA ARG A 394 -2.78 6.23 1.21
C ARG A 394 -2.37 7.60 1.77
N GLY A 395 -1.23 7.68 2.47
CA GLY A 395 -0.69 8.96 2.97
C GLY A 395 -0.39 9.93 1.83
N SER A 396 0.28 9.44 0.77
CA SER A 396 0.54 10.23 -0.43
C SER A 396 -0.75 10.76 -1.09
N LEU A 397 -1.82 9.95 -1.13
CA LEU A 397 -3.10 10.38 -1.67
C LEU A 397 -3.69 11.55 -0.87
N VAL A 398 -3.65 11.51 0.47
CA VAL A 398 -4.10 12.61 1.33
C VAL A 398 -3.25 13.87 1.10
N THR A 399 -1.93 13.74 1.02
CA THR A 399 -1.01 14.85 0.72
C THR A 399 -1.24 15.44 -0.69
N LEU A 400 -1.61 14.62 -1.68
CA LEU A 400 -2.00 15.06 -3.02
C LEU A 400 -3.38 15.74 -3.06
N GLN A 401 -4.36 15.26 -2.27
CA GLN A 401 -5.65 15.93 -2.10
C GLN A 401 -5.46 17.31 -1.45
N LYS A 402 -4.66 17.40 -0.37
CA LYS A 402 -4.24 18.65 0.30
C LYS A 402 -3.57 19.62 -0.68
N LEU A 403 -2.70 19.13 -1.56
CA LEU A 403 -2.10 19.91 -2.66
C LEU A 403 -3.12 20.47 -3.65
N VAL A 404 -4.08 19.67 -4.12
CA VAL A 404 -5.08 20.11 -5.11
C VAL A 404 -6.07 21.10 -4.48
N GLN A 405 -6.48 20.89 -3.23
CA GLN A 405 -7.31 21.84 -2.47
C GLN A 405 -6.64 23.21 -2.31
N LEU A 406 -5.33 23.25 -2.03
CA LEU A 406 -4.55 24.48 -1.89
C LEU A 406 -4.22 25.15 -3.25
N PHE A 407 -4.27 24.41 -4.35
CA PHE A 407 -3.88 24.88 -5.69
C PHE A 407 -4.82 24.37 -6.80
N PRO A 408 -6.15 24.65 -6.74
CA PRO A 408 -7.15 24.00 -7.58
C PRO A 408 -7.06 24.32 -9.08
N SER A 409 -6.27 25.33 -9.46
CA SER A 409 -6.01 25.72 -10.85
C SER A 409 -4.73 25.09 -11.46
N ASP A 410 -4.00 24.26 -10.73
CA ASP A 410 -2.79 23.59 -11.23
C ASP A 410 -3.08 22.18 -11.74
N THR A 411 -3.25 22.04 -13.07
CA THR A 411 -3.53 20.75 -13.70
C THR A 411 -2.41 19.72 -13.50
N SER A 412 -1.16 20.15 -13.23
CA SER A 412 -0.09 19.19 -12.93
C SER A 412 -0.34 18.46 -11.62
N LEU A 413 -0.90 19.14 -10.60
CA LEU A 413 -1.19 18.54 -9.30
C LEU A 413 -2.41 17.61 -9.37
N LYS A 414 -3.39 17.94 -10.23
CA LYS A 414 -4.49 17.02 -10.55
C LYS A 414 -3.99 15.78 -11.29
N ASN A 415 -3.08 15.94 -12.25
CA ASN A 415 -2.40 14.83 -12.90
C ASN A 415 -1.62 13.94 -11.91
N ASP A 416 -0.91 14.53 -10.94
CA ASP A 416 -0.25 13.78 -9.86
C ASP A 416 -1.28 13.05 -8.96
N LEU A 417 -2.39 13.70 -8.61
CA LEU A 417 -3.49 13.13 -7.81
C LEU A 417 -4.14 11.93 -8.50
N GLY A 418 -4.36 12.00 -9.83
CA GLY A 418 -4.84 10.87 -10.62
C GLY A 418 -3.89 9.66 -10.58
N VAL A 419 -2.58 9.89 -10.54
CA VAL A 419 -1.59 8.81 -10.33
C VAL A 419 -1.69 8.26 -8.90
N GLY A 420 -1.94 9.11 -7.90
CA GLY A 420 -2.20 8.69 -6.51
C GLY A 420 -3.37 7.69 -6.40
N TYR A 421 -4.50 7.99 -7.06
CA TYR A 421 -5.64 7.06 -7.13
C TYR A 421 -5.29 5.76 -7.88
N LEU A 422 -4.60 5.84 -9.02
CA LEU A 422 -4.14 4.65 -9.75
C LEU A 422 -3.20 3.75 -8.91
N LEU A 423 -2.36 4.34 -8.06
CA LEU A 423 -1.42 3.61 -7.20
C LEU A 423 -2.12 2.84 -6.05
N ILE A 424 -3.34 3.21 -5.66
CA ILE A 424 -4.18 2.43 -4.73
C ILE A 424 -5.18 1.51 -5.45
N GLY A 425 -5.24 1.54 -6.80
CA GLY A 425 -6.18 0.76 -7.61
C GLY A 425 -7.54 1.42 -7.84
N ASP A 426 -7.74 2.67 -7.38
CA ASP A 426 -8.98 3.42 -7.54
C ASP A 426 -9.06 4.05 -8.95
N ASN A 427 -9.36 3.20 -9.93
CA ASN A 427 -9.57 3.62 -11.31
C ASN A 427 -10.74 4.60 -11.44
N SER A 428 -11.77 4.50 -10.58
CA SER A 428 -13.01 5.28 -10.67
C SER A 428 -12.82 6.75 -10.30
N ASN A 429 -12.07 7.06 -9.23
CA ASN A 429 -11.75 8.44 -8.89
C ASN A 429 -10.56 8.97 -9.70
N ALA A 430 -9.59 8.13 -10.09
CA ALA A 430 -8.57 8.52 -11.06
C ALA A 430 -9.21 9.03 -12.38
N LYS A 431 -10.24 8.34 -12.87
CA LYS A 431 -10.97 8.69 -14.08
C LYS A 431 -11.60 10.09 -13.98
N LYS A 432 -12.39 10.36 -12.94
CA LYS A 432 -13.00 11.68 -12.68
C LYS A 432 -11.98 12.81 -12.68
N VAL A 433 -10.81 12.58 -12.08
CA VAL A 433 -9.72 13.57 -12.05
C VAL A 433 -9.16 13.85 -13.44
N TYR A 434 -8.96 12.83 -14.28
CA TYR A 434 -8.50 13.05 -15.66
C TYR A 434 -9.60 13.61 -16.57
N GLU A 435 -10.88 13.29 -16.35
CA GLU A 435 -12.02 13.93 -17.02
C GLU A 435 -12.06 15.43 -16.69
N GLU A 436 -11.88 15.81 -15.42
CA GLU A 436 -11.77 17.21 -14.99
C GLU A 436 -10.57 17.91 -15.67
N VAL A 437 -9.38 17.31 -15.63
CA VAL A 437 -8.19 17.88 -16.30
C VAL A 437 -8.41 18.02 -17.82
N LEU A 438 -9.03 17.05 -18.48
CA LEU A 438 -9.29 17.12 -19.92
C LEU A 438 -10.38 18.14 -20.29
N SER A 439 -11.34 18.42 -19.42
CA SER A 439 -12.29 19.54 -19.60
C SER A 439 -11.62 20.91 -19.52
N LEU A 440 -10.65 21.07 -18.60
CA LEU A 440 -9.91 22.33 -18.39
C LEU A 440 -8.76 22.51 -19.40
N ALA A 441 -8.17 21.40 -19.84
CA ALA A 441 -7.03 21.35 -20.76
C ALA A 441 -7.17 20.16 -21.73
N PRO A 442 -7.99 20.26 -22.80
CA PRO A 442 -8.21 19.18 -23.78
C PRO A 442 -6.97 18.72 -24.56
N ASN A 443 -5.81 19.35 -24.35
CA ASN A 443 -4.51 19.02 -24.94
C ASN A 443 -3.45 18.63 -23.90
N ASP A 444 -3.83 18.34 -22.66
CA ASP A 444 -2.92 17.73 -21.68
C ASP A 444 -2.67 16.26 -22.04
N GLY A 445 -1.53 16.00 -22.70
CA GLY A 445 -1.18 14.66 -23.17
C GLY A 445 -0.98 13.65 -22.05
N PHE A 446 -0.54 14.10 -20.86
CA PHE A 446 -0.39 13.24 -19.69
C PHE A 446 -1.76 12.74 -19.21
N ALA A 447 -2.75 13.65 -19.11
CA ALA A 447 -4.12 13.27 -18.79
C ALA A 447 -4.72 12.33 -19.85
N LYS A 448 -4.48 12.59 -21.15
CA LYS A 448 -4.94 11.71 -22.24
C LYS A 448 -4.45 10.27 -22.07
N VAL A 449 -3.16 10.04 -21.90
CA VAL A 449 -2.64 8.65 -21.84
C VAL A 449 -3.06 7.90 -20.57
N HIS A 450 -3.24 8.58 -19.44
CA HIS A 450 -3.78 7.95 -18.22
C HIS A 450 -5.29 7.67 -18.34
N TYR A 451 -6.08 8.59 -18.89
CA TYR A 451 -7.49 8.36 -19.18
C TYR A 451 -7.69 7.20 -20.18
N GLY A 452 -6.89 7.16 -21.25
CA GLY A 452 -6.87 6.05 -22.21
C GLY A 452 -6.45 4.72 -21.57
N PHE A 453 -5.49 4.72 -20.64
CA PHE A 453 -5.13 3.54 -19.85
C PHE A 453 -6.31 3.04 -19.00
N ILE A 454 -7.04 3.94 -18.33
CA ILE A 454 -8.22 3.60 -17.52
C ILE A 454 -9.35 3.04 -18.39
N LEU A 455 -9.70 3.69 -19.51
CA LEU A 455 -10.67 3.18 -20.47
C LEU A 455 -10.33 1.76 -20.92
N LYS A 456 -9.04 1.47 -21.17
CA LYS A 456 -8.60 0.13 -21.54
C LYS A 456 -8.72 -0.88 -20.38
N ALA A 457 -8.54 -0.45 -19.13
CA ALA A 457 -8.78 -1.28 -17.94
C ALA A 457 -10.28 -1.58 -17.75
N GLU A 458 -11.16 -0.61 -18.01
CA GLU A 458 -12.62 -0.76 -18.12
C GLU A 458 -13.06 -1.59 -19.37
N ASN A 459 -12.12 -2.22 -20.09
CA ASN A 459 -12.34 -2.97 -21.33
C ASN A 459 -12.95 -2.16 -22.50
N LYS A 460 -12.98 -0.83 -22.41
CA LYS A 460 -13.41 0.09 -23.48
C LYS A 460 -12.32 0.27 -24.53
N ILE A 461 -11.98 -0.84 -25.21
CA ILE A 461 -10.80 -0.95 -26.07
C ILE A 461 -10.82 0.10 -27.20
N ALA A 462 -11.92 0.24 -27.94
CA ALA A 462 -12.01 1.20 -29.04
C ALA A 462 -11.88 2.66 -28.56
N GLU A 463 -12.52 3.01 -27.45
CA GLU A 463 -12.46 4.35 -26.84
C GLU A 463 -11.03 4.69 -26.36
N SER A 464 -10.28 3.70 -25.85
CA SER A 464 -8.93 3.92 -25.32
C SER A 464 -7.89 4.37 -26.36
N ILE A 465 -8.02 3.91 -27.61
CA ILE A 465 -7.02 4.07 -28.67
C ILE A 465 -6.70 5.54 -29.01
N PRO A 466 -7.68 6.43 -29.30
CA PRO A 466 -7.38 7.84 -29.60
C PRO A 466 -6.68 8.58 -28.45
N TYR A 467 -7.00 8.26 -27.19
CA TYR A 467 -6.35 8.86 -26.03
C TYR A 467 -4.93 8.32 -25.78
N LEU A 468 -4.70 7.03 -26.09
CA LEU A 468 -3.37 6.41 -26.02
C LEU A 468 -2.46 6.80 -27.20
N LYS A 469 -2.99 7.18 -28.38
CA LYS A 469 -2.23 7.69 -29.54
C LYS A 469 -1.71 9.14 -29.34
N SER A 470 -1.17 9.48 -28.17
CA SER A 470 -0.48 10.77 -27.92
C SER A 470 1.02 10.68 -28.26
N GLY A 471 1.57 11.78 -28.78
CA GLY A 471 3.02 11.99 -28.95
C GLY A 471 3.59 13.11 -28.07
N ASP A 472 2.82 13.57 -27.09
CA ASP A 472 3.11 14.79 -26.32
C ASP A 472 4.28 14.64 -25.32
N PRO A 473 4.98 15.73 -24.94
CA PRO A 473 6.03 15.66 -23.92
C PRO A 473 5.49 15.12 -22.58
N GLY A 474 6.12 14.06 -22.07
CA GLY A 474 5.72 13.38 -20.83
C GLY A 474 4.93 12.08 -21.02
N THR A 475 4.47 11.75 -22.24
CA THR A 475 3.73 10.48 -22.50
C THR A 475 4.61 9.31 -22.91
N ASN A 476 5.94 9.51 -22.92
CA ASN A 476 6.91 8.53 -23.39
C ASN A 476 7.21 7.43 -22.36
N ASP A 477 6.23 6.59 -22.04
CA ASP A 477 6.34 5.47 -21.09
C ASP A 477 5.93 4.14 -21.75
N GLY A 478 6.72 3.09 -21.53
CA GLY A 478 6.50 1.75 -22.08
C GLY A 478 5.12 1.15 -21.78
N ARG A 479 4.46 1.55 -20.69
CA ARG A 479 3.08 1.17 -20.36
C ARG A 479 2.11 1.60 -21.46
N PHE A 480 2.19 2.84 -21.93
CA PHE A 480 1.27 3.36 -22.93
C PHE A 480 1.52 2.73 -24.31
N TYR A 481 2.79 2.53 -24.70
CA TYR A 481 3.13 1.75 -25.91
C TYR A 481 2.61 0.31 -25.85
N PHE A 482 2.71 -0.34 -24.69
CA PHE A 482 2.24 -1.71 -24.50
C PHE A 482 0.72 -1.81 -24.61
N HIS A 483 0.00 -0.94 -23.89
CA HIS A 483 -1.45 -0.95 -23.85
C HIS A 483 -2.11 -0.45 -25.14
N LEU A 484 -1.51 0.53 -25.84
CA LEU A 484 -1.93 0.94 -27.17
C LEU A 484 -1.80 -0.21 -28.18
N GLY A 485 -0.66 -0.90 -28.19
CA GLY A 485 -0.45 -2.03 -29.09
C GLY A 485 -1.41 -3.19 -28.80
N ASP A 486 -1.64 -3.56 -27.53
CA ASP A 486 -2.63 -4.58 -27.15
C ASP A 486 -4.05 -4.16 -27.57
N ALA A 487 -4.45 -2.89 -27.34
CA ALA A 487 -5.75 -2.40 -27.78
C ALA A 487 -5.93 -2.48 -29.31
N LEU A 488 -4.92 -2.06 -30.07
CA LEU A 488 -4.90 -2.18 -31.53
C LEU A 488 -4.97 -3.65 -31.99
N GLN A 489 -4.24 -4.57 -31.33
CA GLN A 489 -4.32 -6.00 -31.65
C GLN A 489 -5.70 -6.61 -31.39
N ARG A 490 -6.38 -6.23 -30.32
CA ARG A 490 -7.76 -6.67 -30.01
C ARG A 490 -8.76 -6.17 -31.05
N MET A 491 -8.55 -4.97 -31.60
CA MET A 491 -9.31 -4.43 -32.74
C MET A 491 -8.89 -4.99 -34.11
N GLY A 492 -7.92 -5.91 -34.17
CA GLY A 492 -7.39 -6.47 -35.42
C GLY A 492 -6.49 -5.51 -36.23
N ASP A 493 -6.14 -4.34 -35.69
CA ASP A 493 -5.34 -3.34 -36.39
C ASP A 493 -3.85 -3.73 -36.43
N LYS A 494 -3.33 -3.83 -37.66
CA LYS A 494 -1.93 -4.15 -37.96
C LYS A 494 -0.98 -3.01 -37.57
N GLU A 495 -1.47 -1.79 -37.31
CA GLU A 495 -0.65 -0.69 -36.77
C GLU A 495 -0.02 -1.01 -35.42
N ALA A 496 -0.55 -1.96 -34.64
CA ALA A 496 0.00 -2.35 -33.33
C ALA A 496 1.52 -2.59 -33.36
N TYR A 497 2.03 -3.25 -34.43
CA TYR A 497 3.45 -3.55 -34.57
C TYR A 497 4.31 -2.31 -34.90
N LYS A 498 3.72 -1.25 -35.50
CA LYS A 498 4.41 0.05 -35.64
C LYS A 498 4.67 0.69 -34.27
N TRP A 499 3.69 0.61 -33.37
CA TRP A 499 3.80 1.14 -32.01
C TRP A 499 4.72 0.31 -31.11
N TYR A 500 4.76 -1.02 -31.31
CA TYR A 500 5.76 -1.87 -30.66
C TYR A 500 7.19 -1.63 -31.16
N GLU A 501 7.38 -1.41 -32.47
CA GLU A 501 8.67 -1.02 -33.04
C GLU A 501 9.11 0.35 -32.51
N LEU A 502 8.22 1.35 -32.47
CA LEU A 502 8.53 2.65 -31.87
C LEU A 502 8.86 2.55 -30.37
N GLY A 503 8.16 1.71 -29.62
CA GLY A 503 8.46 1.44 -28.21
C GLY A 503 9.82 0.76 -28.01
N TYR A 504 10.21 -0.14 -28.91
CA TYR A 504 11.55 -0.75 -28.93
C TYR A 504 12.64 0.29 -29.27
N GLN A 505 12.44 1.09 -30.32
CA GLN A 505 13.38 2.15 -30.73
C GLN A 505 13.59 3.21 -29.64
N ARG A 506 12.58 3.48 -28.81
CA ARG A 506 12.66 4.37 -27.65
C ARG A 506 13.19 3.69 -26.37
N GLY A 507 13.60 2.42 -26.44
CA GLY A 507 14.23 1.67 -25.36
C GLY A 507 13.29 1.08 -24.29
N HIS A 508 11.97 1.12 -24.52
CA HIS A 508 10.97 0.60 -23.56
C HIS A 508 10.85 -0.93 -23.58
N PHE A 509 11.11 -1.55 -24.72
CA PHE A 509 11.02 -2.99 -24.92
C PHE A 509 12.39 -3.60 -25.27
N ALA A 510 12.60 -4.88 -24.96
CA ALA A 510 13.81 -5.58 -25.37
C ALA A 510 13.79 -5.98 -26.86
N SER A 511 12.59 -6.15 -27.42
CA SER A 511 12.33 -6.24 -28.87
C SER A 511 10.82 -6.07 -29.12
N VAL A 512 10.41 -5.96 -30.38
CA VAL A 512 9.00 -6.00 -30.82
C VAL A 512 8.22 -7.19 -30.22
N TRP A 513 8.89 -8.34 -30.06
CA TRP A 513 8.28 -9.54 -29.48
C TRP A 513 8.38 -9.58 -27.95
N GLN A 514 9.48 -9.10 -27.36
CA GLN A 514 9.74 -9.13 -25.91
C GLN A 514 9.44 -7.78 -25.25
N ARG A 515 8.16 -7.58 -24.95
CA ARG A 515 7.59 -6.32 -24.43
C ARG A 515 7.30 -6.32 -22.92
N SER A 516 7.94 -7.20 -22.17
CA SER A 516 7.92 -7.16 -20.70
C SER A 516 8.59 -5.87 -20.20
N LEU A 517 8.13 -5.32 -19.07
CA LEU A 517 8.63 -4.03 -18.54
C LEU A 517 9.61 -4.22 -17.37
N TYR A 518 9.35 -5.18 -16.48
CA TYR A 518 10.14 -5.38 -15.25
C TYR A 518 11.34 -6.32 -15.49
N ASN A 519 12.34 -5.86 -16.24
CA ASN A 519 13.41 -6.71 -16.78
C ASN A 519 14.74 -6.65 -16.01
N VAL A 520 15.55 -7.69 -16.16
CA VAL A 520 17.02 -7.66 -15.96
C VAL A 520 17.68 -7.70 -17.35
N LYS A 521 18.59 -6.76 -17.62
CA LYS A 521 19.33 -6.68 -18.89
C LYS A 521 20.36 -7.81 -18.98
N GLY A 522 20.68 -8.26 -20.20
CA GLY A 522 21.69 -9.30 -20.45
C GLY A 522 21.22 -10.75 -20.30
N LEU A 523 20.00 -11.02 -19.82
CA LEU A 523 19.44 -12.37 -19.82
C LEU A 523 19.22 -12.87 -21.26
N LYS A 524 19.65 -14.10 -21.57
CA LYS A 524 19.44 -14.76 -22.87
C LYS A 524 17.95 -14.76 -23.23
N ALA A 525 17.61 -14.27 -24.42
CA ALA A 525 16.23 -14.11 -24.89
C ALA A 525 15.95 -14.98 -26.12
N GLN A 526 15.01 -15.92 -25.99
CA GLN A 526 14.45 -16.73 -27.08
C GLN A 526 13.05 -17.21 -26.67
N PRO A 527 12.11 -17.44 -27.62
CA PRO A 527 10.72 -17.76 -27.31
C PRO A 527 10.53 -19.16 -26.70
N TRP A 528 11.28 -20.16 -27.19
CA TRP A 528 11.18 -21.55 -26.77
C TRP A 528 12.51 -22.05 -26.21
N TRP A 529 12.45 -22.97 -25.25
CA TRP A 529 13.61 -23.48 -24.53
C TRP A 529 13.52 -24.99 -24.39
N THR A 530 14.63 -25.69 -24.63
CA THR A 530 14.76 -27.10 -24.28
C THR A 530 15.16 -27.25 -22.81
N ALA A 531 14.80 -28.38 -22.17
CA ALA A 531 15.17 -28.66 -20.78
C ALA A 531 16.69 -28.66 -20.51
N ARG A 532 17.52 -28.84 -21.55
CA ARG A 532 18.99 -28.77 -21.44
C ARG A 532 19.47 -27.32 -21.37
N GLU A 533 18.87 -26.42 -22.15
CA GLU A 533 19.23 -24.99 -22.15
C GLU A 533 18.82 -24.25 -20.89
N THR A 534 17.79 -24.72 -20.19
CA THR A 534 17.36 -24.13 -18.90
C THR A 534 18.20 -24.62 -17.73
N GLY A 535 18.97 -25.70 -17.88
CA GLY A 535 19.68 -26.39 -16.79
C GLY A 535 18.78 -27.23 -15.86
N TYR A 536 17.48 -26.94 -15.79
CA TYR A 536 16.51 -27.58 -14.88
C TYR A 536 16.04 -28.98 -15.36
N THR A 537 16.98 -29.82 -15.79
CA THR A 537 16.70 -31.15 -16.34
C THR A 537 16.05 -32.09 -15.33
N GLU A 538 16.45 -32.06 -14.06
CA GLU A 538 15.86 -32.92 -13.02
C GLU A 538 14.44 -32.50 -12.63
N LEU A 539 14.13 -31.19 -12.61
CA LEU A 539 12.76 -30.69 -12.45
C LEU A 539 11.87 -31.20 -13.60
N VAL A 540 12.31 -31.06 -14.85
CA VAL A 540 11.56 -31.52 -16.02
C VAL A 540 11.35 -33.05 -15.97
N LYS A 541 12.42 -33.84 -15.75
CA LYS A 541 12.32 -35.30 -15.56
C LYS A 541 11.36 -35.69 -14.43
N SER A 542 11.37 -34.95 -13.32
CA SER A 542 10.51 -35.21 -12.17
C SER A 542 9.04 -34.97 -12.51
N LEU A 543 8.74 -33.86 -13.19
CA LEU A 543 7.40 -33.54 -13.70
C LEU A 543 6.93 -34.57 -14.74
N GLU A 544 7.77 -34.90 -15.72
CA GLU A 544 7.48 -35.89 -16.78
C GLU A 544 7.33 -37.32 -16.23
N LYS A 545 8.08 -37.70 -15.19
CA LYS A 545 7.95 -39.03 -14.56
C LYS A 545 6.68 -39.17 -13.72
N ASN A 546 6.26 -38.09 -13.05
CA ASN A 546 5.14 -38.10 -12.10
C ASN A 546 3.85 -37.49 -12.68
N TRP A 547 3.79 -37.20 -13.98
CA TRP A 547 2.68 -36.46 -14.61
C TRP A 547 1.28 -37.02 -14.31
N LYS A 548 1.14 -38.34 -14.20
CA LYS A 548 -0.14 -38.99 -13.86
C LYS A 548 -0.61 -38.62 -12.46
N LEU A 549 0.29 -38.63 -11.47
CA LEU A 549 -0.01 -38.24 -10.09
C LEU A 549 -0.45 -36.77 -10.02
N ILE A 550 0.23 -35.90 -10.76
CA ILE A 550 -0.10 -34.46 -10.85
C ILE A 550 -1.48 -34.28 -11.51
N ARG A 551 -1.73 -34.97 -12.63
CA ARG A 551 -3.04 -34.98 -13.30
C ARG A 551 -4.16 -35.46 -12.37
N ASP A 552 -3.95 -36.59 -11.70
CA ASP A 552 -5.00 -37.27 -10.93
C ASP A 552 -5.36 -36.49 -9.65
N GLU A 553 -4.40 -35.83 -9.00
CA GLU A 553 -4.68 -34.88 -7.92
C GLU A 553 -5.39 -33.62 -8.44
N GLY A 554 -4.98 -33.07 -9.60
CA GLY A 554 -5.65 -31.93 -10.23
C GLY A 554 -7.11 -32.21 -10.60
N LEU A 555 -7.40 -33.38 -11.19
CA LEU A 555 -8.76 -33.82 -11.51
C LEU A 555 -9.60 -34.03 -10.23
N ALA A 556 -9.06 -34.70 -9.21
CA ALA A 556 -9.76 -34.90 -7.94
C ALA A 556 -10.08 -33.57 -7.22
N ALA A 557 -9.25 -32.53 -7.40
CA ALA A 557 -9.53 -31.18 -6.93
C ALA A 557 -10.64 -30.49 -7.74
N MET A 558 -10.68 -30.66 -9.06
CA MET A 558 -11.79 -30.17 -9.91
C MET A 558 -13.13 -30.79 -9.51
N ASP A 559 -13.17 -32.11 -9.33
CA ASP A 559 -14.43 -32.82 -9.05
C ASP A 559 -14.99 -32.47 -7.67
N LYS A 560 -14.13 -32.39 -6.64
CA LYS A 560 -14.56 -32.24 -5.24
C LYS A 560 -14.57 -30.81 -4.73
N LYS A 561 -13.87 -29.88 -5.39
CA LYS A 561 -13.66 -28.50 -4.91
C LYS A 561 -13.53 -27.49 -6.07
N ARG A 562 -14.55 -27.43 -6.94
CA ARG A 562 -14.62 -26.49 -8.08
C ARG A 562 -14.25 -25.05 -7.72
N ASN A 563 -14.64 -24.58 -6.54
CA ASN A 563 -14.36 -23.23 -6.02
C ASN A 563 -12.85 -22.91 -5.86
N LEU A 564 -11.95 -23.89 -5.94
CA LEU A 564 -10.50 -23.67 -5.98
C LEU A 564 -9.98 -23.29 -7.39
N PHE A 565 -10.77 -23.54 -8.44
CA PHE A 565 -10.48 -23.13 -9.81
C PHE A 565 -11.13 -21.77 -10.09
N LEU A 566 -10.42 -20.71 -9.73
CA LEU A 566 -10.85 -19.34 -9.98
C LEU A 566 -10.77 -19.04 -11.48
N PRO A 567 -11.73 -18.29 -12.07
CA PRO A 567 -11.61 -17.79 -13.44
C PRO A 567 -10.32 -16.98 -13.65
N GLU A 568 -9.85 -16.90 -14.89
CA GLU A 568 -8.80 -15.95 -15.27
C GLU A 568 -9.33 -14.51 -15.33
N ASP A 569 -8.54 -13.59 -14.80
CA ASP A 569 -8.94 -12.25 -14.35
C ASP A 569 -8.07 -11.10 -14.88
N GLU A 570 -6.93 -11.37 -15.56
CA GLU A 570 -6.03 -10.35 -16.13
C GLU A 570 -6.58 -9.74 -17.46
N ASN A 571 -7.88 -9.94 -17.77
CA ASN A 571 -8.54 -9.55 -19.03
C ASN A 571 -7.77 -10.02 -20.28
N LEU A 572 -7.40 -11.30 -20.32
CA LEU A 572 -6.65 -11.89 -21.44
C LEU A 572 -7.51 -12.71 -22.41
N ARG A 573 -8.74 -13.08 -22.05
CA ARG A 573 -9.66 -13.85 -22.90
C ARG A 573 -10.35 -12.98 -23.95
N GLU A 574 -10.51 -13.50 -25.17
CA GLU A 574 -11.52 -13.03 -26.14
C GLU A 574 -12.89 -13.62 -25.80
N LYS A 575 -12.91 -14.93 -25.53
CA LYS A 575 -14.10 -15.76 -25.34
C LYS A 575 -13.73 -17.11 -24.75
N GLY A 576 -14.71 -17.83 -24.20
CA GLY A 576 -14.59 -19.19 -23.66
C GLY A 576 -13.91 -19.28 -22.29
N ASP A 577 -14.06 -20.44 -21.66
CA ASP A 577 -13.72 -20.62 -20.25
C ASP A 577 -12.27 -21.03 -20.02
N TRP A 578 -11.56 -20.20 -19.27
CA TRP A 578 -10.22 -20.49 -18.74
C TRP A 578 -10.19 -20.15 -17.24
N SER A 579 -9.82 -21.15 -16.44
CA SER A 579 -9.71 -21.08 -14.97
C SER A 579 -8.38 -21.65 -14.48
N GLN A 580 -8.01 -21.27 -13.26
CA GLN A 580 -6.70 -21.46 -12.66
C GLN A 580 -6.81 -21.89 -11.20
N PHE A 581 -5.94 -22.81 -10.77
CA PHE A 581 -5.85 -23.25 -9.37
C PHE A 581 -4.40 -23.19 -8.90
N THR A 582 -4.09 -22.21 -8.04
CA THR A 582 -2.73 -21.76 -7.73
C THR A 582 -2.19 -22.36 -6.43
N LEU A 583 -1.02 -23.00 -6.52
CA LEU A 583 -0.32 -23.68 -5.43
C LEU A 583 0.82 -22.81 -4.84
N TRP A 584 1.56 -22.11 -5.70
CA TRP A 584 2.55 -21.11 -5.31
C TRP A 584 2.35 -19.80 -6.07
N GLN A 585 2.54 -18.68 -5.39
CA GLN A 585 2.51 -17.33 -5.98
C GLN A 585 3.54 -16.44 -5.28
N GLN A 586 4.33 -15.70 -6.06
CA GLN A 586 5.40 -14.82 -5.53
C GLN A 586 6.38 -15.54 -4.57
N GLY A 587 6.64 -16.82 -4.79
CA GLY A 587 7.50 -17.65 -3.93
C GLY A 587 6.88 -18.09 -2.60
N ARG A 588 5.58 -17.82 -2.38
CA ARG A 588 4.82 -18.27 -1.20
C ARG A 588 3.94 -19.46 -1.58
N LYS A 589 3.85 -20.45 -0.69
CA LYS A 589 2.97 -21.63 -0.81
C LYS A 589 1.56 -21.27 -0.33
N ASN A 590 0.54 -21.73 -1.04
CA ASN A 590 -0.85 -21.70 -0.56
C ASN A 590 -1.18 -23.03 0.11
N GLU A 591 -1.14 -23.05 1.45
CA GLU A 591 -1.37 -24.28 2.22
C GLU A 591 -2.78 -24.86 2.02
N ASN A 592 -3.81 -24.02 1.88
CA ASN A 592 -5.19 -24.48 1.66
C ASN A 592 -5.38 -25.09 0.26
N ALA A 593 -4.65 -24.59 -0.75
CA ALA A 593 -4.56 -25.25 -2.04
C ALA A 593 -3.80 -26.59 -1.92
N CYS A 594 -2.62 -26.60 -1.30
CA CYS A 594 -1.79 -27.80 -1.16
C CYS A 594 -2.45 -28.94 -0.37
N LYS A 595 -3.31 -28.64 0.62
CA LYS A 595 -4.16 -29.65 1.29
C LYS A 595 -5.02 -30.49 0.31
N SER A 596 -5.29 -29.97 -0.89
CA SER A 596 -6.11 -30.63 -1.90
C SER A 596 -5.30 -31.36 -2.98
N VAL A 597 -3.98 -31.11 -3.07
CA VAL A 597 -3.03 -31.75 -4.00
C VAL A 597 -1.69 -32.08 -3.31
N PRO A 598 -1.71 -32.82 -2.18
CA PRO A 598 -0.58 -32.88 -1.26
C PRO A 598 0.66 -33.51 -1.87
N LYS A 599 0.53 -34.57 -2.67
CA LYS A 599 1.70 -35.27 -3.24
C LYS A 599 2.40 -34.41 -4.29
N THR A 600 1.63 -33.63 -5.05
CA THR A 600 2.14 -32.63 -5.99
C THR A 600 2.93 -31.54 -5.27
N CYS A 601 2.41 -31.02 -4.15
CA CYS A 601 3.15 -30.02 -3.36
C CYS A 601 4.43 -30.60 -2.76
N THR A 602 4.41 -31.79 -2.17
CA THR A 602 5.62 -32.46 -1.62
C THR A 602 6.62 -32.92 -2.70
N LEU A 603 6.19 -33.03 -3.96
CA LEU A 603 7.09 -33.21 -5.09
C LEU A 603 7.78 -31.88 -5.46
N LEU A 604 7.03 -30.79 -5.49
CA LEU A 604 7.50 -29.44 -5.87
C LEU A 604 8.41 -28.79 -4.82
N GLU A 605 8.19 -29.05 -3.53
CA GLU A 605 9.00 -28.55 -2.39
C GLU A 605 10.50 -28.89 -2.53
N ARG A 606 10.85 -29.87 -3.37
CA ARG A 606 12.23 -30.28 -3.68
C ARG A 606 12.96 -29.37 -4.68
N PHE A 607 12.25 -28.45 -5.34
CA PHE A 607 12.74 -27.66 -6.47
C PHE A 607 12.63 -26.14 -6.16
N PRO A 608 13.58 -25.57 -5.39
CA PRO A 608 13.57 -24.16 -5.00
C PRO A 608 13.64 -23.20 -6.19
N GLU A 609 14.13 -23.62 -7.36
CA GLU A 609 14.08 -22.85 -8.61
C GLU A 609 12.64 -22.52 -9.06
N ALA A 610 11.67 -23.36 -8.70
CA ALA A 610 10.25 -23.17 -8.99
C ALA A 610 9.50 -22.60 -7.79
N THR A 611 9.63 -23.22 -6.60
CA THR A 611 8.87 -22.83 -5.40
C THR A 611 9.36 -21.52 -4.79
N GLY A 612 10.66 -21.21 -4.89
CA GLY A 612 11.25 -19.92 -4.50
C GLY A 612 11.12 -18.82 -5.55
N CYS A 613 10.46 -19.07 -6.69
CA CYS A 613 10.37 -18.10 -7.79
C CYS A 613 9.45 -16.91 -7.43
N ARG A 614 10.02 -15.87 -6.81
CA ARG A 614 9.31 -14.65 -6.38
C ARG A 614 8.62 -13.86 -7.49
N ARG A 615 8.93 -14.13 -8.76
CA ARG A 615 8.27 -13.56 -9.94
C ARG A 615 7.40 -14.58 -10.70
N GLY A 616 7.27 -15.80 -10.19
CA GLY A 616 6.54 -16.91 -10.79
C GLY A 616 5.21 -17.21 -10.10
N GLN A 617 4.52 -18.19 -10.69
CA GLN A 617 3.40 -18.92 -10.08
C GLN A 617 3.54 -20.40 -10.45
N ILE A 618 3.14 -21.30 -9.55
CA ILE A 618 2.88 -22.71 -9.88
C ILE A 618 1.38 -22.92 -9.73
N LYS A 619 0.70 -23.24 -10.84
CA LYS A 619 -0.76 -23.37 -10.89
C LYS A 619 -1.20 -24.42 -11.92
N TYR A 620 -2.28 -25.13 -11.61
CA TYR A 620 -3.07 -25.82 -12.62
C TYR A 620 -3.81 -24.77 -13.46
N SER A 621 -4.09 -25.12 -14.72
CA SER A 621 -4.75 -24.25 -15.69
C SER A 621 -5.63 -25.11 -16.59
N ILE A 622 -6.94 -24.89 -16.55
CA ILE A 622 -7.92 -25.59 -17.39
C ILE A 622 -8.53 -24.62 -18.40
N MET A 623 -8.64 -25.06 -19.65
CA MET A 623 -9.16 -24.26 -20.75
C MET A 623 -10.13 -25.12 -21.56
N HIS A 624 -11.35 -24.63 -21.75
CA HIS A 624 -12.43 -25.37 -22.40
C HIS A 624 -12.47 -25.11 -23.92
N PRO A 625 -13.15 -25.97 -24.71
CA PRO A 625 -13.34 -25.74 -26.15
C PRO A 625 -13.93 -24.37 -26.46
N GLY A 626 -13.60 -23.82 -27.63
CA GLY A 626 -14.04 -22.47 -28.05
C GLY A 626 -13.22 -21.32 -27.46
N THR A 627 -12.39 -21.56 -26.43
CA THR A 627 -11.58 -20.51 -25.79
C THR A 627 -10.51 -19.94 -26.71
N HIS A 628 -10.37 -18.61 -26.70
CA HIS A 628 -9.25 -17.90 -27.33
C HIS A 628 -8.71 -16.83 -26.37
N VAL A 629 -7.39 -16.80 -26.23
CA VAL A 629 -6.66 -15.86 -25.37
C VAL A 629 -5.88 -14.90 -26.26
N TRP A 630 -6.03 -13.59 -26.02
CA TRP A 630 -5.41 -12.52 -26.79
C TRP A 630 -3.87 -12.61 -26.79
N PRO A 631 -3.19 -12.10 -27.84
CA PRO A 631 -1.73 -12.03 -27.90
C PRO A 631 -1.11 -11.10 -26.84
N HIS A 632 -0.81 -11.66 -25.67
CA HIS A 632 -0.31 -10.92 -24.51
C HIS A 632 1.20 -11.09 -24.27
N THR A 633 1.73 -10.52 -23.19
CA THR A 633 3.13 -10.71 -22.75
C THR A 633 3.19 -10.64 -21.23
N GLY A 634 3.98 -11.52 -20.60
CA GLY A 634 4.17 -11.48 -19.14
C GLY A 634 4.97 -10.26 -18.69
N PRO A 635 4.84 -9.80 -17.43
CA PRO A 635 5.38 -8.52 -16.98
C PRO A 635 6.92 -8.45 -16.89
N THR A 636 7.63 -9.59 -16.92
CA THR A 636 9.08 -9.68 -16.62
C THR A 636 9.78 -10.74 -17.48
N ASN A 637 11.01 -10.45 -17.91
CA ASN A 637 11.89 -11.44 -18.54
C ASN A 637 12.59 -12.39 -17.54
N CYS A 638 12.47 -12.15 -16.23
CA CYS A 638 13.19 -12.90 -15.19
C CYS A 638 12.53 -14.24 -14.80
N ARG A 639 11.75 -14.85 -15.70
CA ARG A 639 11.13 -16.16 -15.50
C ARG A 639 10.94 -16.88 -16.84
N LEU A 640 11.19 -18.18 -16.85
CA LEU A 640 10.69 -19.09 -17.87
C LEU A 640 9.41 -19.77 -17.36
N ARG A 641 8.56 -20.26 -18.25
CA ARG A 641 7.31 -20.96 -17.89
C ARG A 641 7.29 -22.33 -18.55
N MET A 642 7.32 -23.37 -17.72
CA MET A 642 7.10 -24.76 -18.15
C MET A 642 5.60 -25.02 -18.18
N HIS A 643 5.10 -25.71 -19.21
CA HIS A 643 3.76 -26.29 -19.23
C HIS A 643 3.89 -27.81 -19.28
N LEU A 644 3.30 -28.52 -18.32
CA LEU A 644 3.19 -29.98 -18.31
C LEU A 644 1.81 -30.37 -18.85
N GLY A 645 1.76 -31.21 -19.89
CA GLY A 645 0.50 -31.74 -20.41
C GLY A 645 -0.11 -32.75 -19.44
N LEU A 646 -1.35 -32.51 -18.98
CA LEU A 646 -2.07 -33.38 -18.03
C LEU A 646 -3.23 -34.11 -18.71
N VAL A 647 -4.14 -33.36 -19.33
CA VAL A 647 -5.20 -33.85 -20.21
C VAL A 647 -5.22 -32.93 -21.43
N ILE A 648 -4.73 -33.44 -22.56
CA ILE A 648 -4.64 -32.68 -23.82
C ILE A 648 -5.48 -33.43 -24.87
N PRO A 649 -6.54 -32.81 -25.43
CA PRO A 649 -7.26 -33.34 -26.59
C PRO A 649 -6.30 -33.60 -27.76
N LYS A 650 -6.61 -34.61 -28.60
CA LYS A 650 -5.75 -34.97 -29.75
C LYS A 650 -5.53 -33.83 -30.75
N GLU A 651 -6.50 -32.93 -30.87
CA GLU A 651 -6.53 -31.83 -31.82
C GLU A 651 -7.19 -30.59 -31.19
N GLY A 652 -7.07 -29.43 -31.84
CA GLY A 652 -7.71 -28.18 -31.44
C GLY A 652 -6.89 -27.31 -30.46
N CYS A 653 -6.17 -27.90 -29.52
CA CYS A 653 -5.29 -27.18 -28.61
C CYS A 653 -3.95 -26.82 -29.28
N ARG A 654 -3.52 -25.55 -29.13
CA ARG A 654 -2.20 -25.04 -29.58
C ARG A 654 -1.82 -23.75 -28.84
N ILE A 655 -0.54 -23.42 -28.80
CA ILE A 655 0.01 -22.19 -28.21
C ILE A 655 1.07 -21.57 -29.13
N ARG A 656 1.03 -20.23 -29.30
CA ARG A 656 2.00 -19.49 -30.10
C ARG A 656 2.91 -18.65 -29.22
N CYS A 657 4.22 -18.74 -29.43
CA CYS A 657 5.20 -17.82 -28.85
C CYS A 657 6.02 -17.16 -29.96
N ALA A 658 6.01 -15.83 -30.01
CA ALA A 658 6.47 -15.04 -31.16
C ALA A 658 5.89 -15.56 -32.49
N GLN A 659 6.74 -16.12 -33.36
CA GLN A 659 6.39 -16.63 -34.69
C GLN A 659 6.09 -18.14 -34.71
N GLU A 660 6.52 -18.89 -33.70
CA GLU A 660 6.37 -20.36 -33.62
C GLU A 660 5.07 -20.77 -32.92
N ASN A 661 4.36 -21.75 -33.50
CA ASN A 661 3.20 -22.42 -32.89
C ASN A 661 3.62 -23.84 -32.44
N ARG A 662 3.07 -24.32 -31.33
CA ARG A 662 3.25 -25.67 -30.78
C ARG A 662 1.95 -26.19 -30.17
#